data_AF-A0A939L0C7-F1
#
_entry.id   AF-A0A939L0C7-F1
#
_cell.length_a   1.000
_cell.length_b   1.000
_cell.length_c   1.000
_cell.angle_alpha   90.00
_cell.angle_beta   90.00
_cell.angle_gamma   90.00
#
_symmetry.space_group_name_H-M   'P 1'
#
loop_
_entity.id
_entity.type
_entity.pdbx_description
1 polymer ?
#
loop_
_entity_poly.entity_id
_entity_poly.type
_entity_poly.pdbx_seq_one_letter_code
_entity_poly.pdbx_strand_id
1 'polypeptide(L)'
;MPTPTPFSLRGLRRGRPPGSLRAGASAAALPGVVTEYALSTPGSSPYPWDVAAGPDGNLWFTEYDRGLVGQITPGGAITEFPLPTPDGGPTGITAGPDGNLWFTEYDSGMIGRITPAGAITEYRIPSPNSFPWGITAGPDGNLWFAEYNTGVIGQITPDGAITEHPLTDAGSGPTGITAGPDGNVWFVESTGNQIGRITPSGNITEHPIPSSNSSPWDIAAGPDGSLWFVEGAGNQIGRITLGGEITEHPVLTAGSQPSGIVAGPDGNLWFTEYLGGKVGRITPDGSVTEFPLPPVDSGPTGIVVGPDGNLWFTEYDNGVIGQVTPDGSVTEYPLPVQNSHPLGITAGPDGNVWFTESTGSRIGQITSTGSVTEFPLPTAVSLPFGIAAGPDGNLWFTEYFGGQVGRITPAGNITEFAVPHSEAFPFGIAAGPDGNLWFTEYWDGKVGRITPGGTITEFPLPTEGSRPLGITAGPDGNVWFTEYWGGNIGRITPAGSVTEFPVPTPGSGPTGIVAAPDGNLWFTESRGNRIGRITPAGSVAEFPLPNPDSAPYTIASGADGNLWFTESTGSRIGRITPTGTVAEFPLPTVDGHPFGIASGPDGNLWFTEYFGGRIGQITSGAGPTTDPLEQELFDLVNRARTHPELYPLLEPDPLGEAKMTACSNPFQFSQQLRDIAYAHSSYLSTLPNAQVLADTNMHRGPDGKLVWEIGEPMYVAGYLGFRGENVFFQEGQPEPPPDPAQAVEFWMQKDSALHWQHRNLILNCTALEAGVGYFHQARPLGSTDYQHYWTLDVGTR
;
A
#
# COMPACT_ATOMS: atom_id res chain seq x y z
N MET A 1 29.18 26.75 17.00
CA MET A 1 30.03 25.66 17.55
C MET A 1 29.64 25.42 19.01
N PRO A 2 29.59 24.16 19.47
CA PRO A 2 29.97 22.94 18.75
C PRO A 2 28.98 22.57 17.64
N THR A 3 29.53 22.01 16.57
CA THR A 3 28.81 21.34 15.47
C THR A 3 28.36 19.94 15.90
N PRO A 4 27.19 19.43 15.47
CA PRO A 4 26.91 18.01 15.53
C PRO A 4 27.83 17.25 14.56
N THR A 5 28.50 16.20 15.01
CA THR A 5 29.21 15.25 14.14
C THR A 5 28.32 14.03 13.87
N PRO A 6 28.27 13.49 12.64
CA PRO A 6 27.52 12.27 12.36
C PRO A 6 28.09 11.07 13.13
N PHE A 7 27.22 10.10 13.42
CA PHE A 7 27.51 8.96 14.29
C PHE A 7 28.59 8.03 13.71
N SER A 8 29.59 7.69 14.52
CA SER A 8 30.65 6.72 14.18
C SER A 8 30.81 5.70 15.31
N LEU A 9 30.17 4.53 15.19
CA LEU A 9 30.27 3.46 16.18
C LEU A 9 31.42 2.48 15.87
N ARG A 10 32.60 2.73 16.47
CA ARG A 10 33.69 1.74 16.54
C ARG A 10 34.05 1.32 17.97
N GLY A 11 33.16 0.51 18.54
CA GLY A 11 33.53 -0.83 19.00
C GLY A 11 33.85 -1.05 20.48
N LEU A 12 33.62 -2.31 20.91
CA LEU A 12 34.46 -3.04 21.87
C LEU A 12 34.17 -4.55 21.82
N ARG A 13 34.90 -5.31 20.98
CA ARG A 13 34.88 -6.79 21.02
C ARG A 13 35.51 -7.30 22.34
N ARG A 14 34.87 -8.28 23.01
CA ARG A 14 35.57 -9.38 23.75
C ARG A 14 34.65 -10.51 24.26
N GLY A 15 34.84 -11.72 23.71
CA GLY A 15 34.90 -12.96 24.51
C GLY A 15 33.64 -13.86 24.65
N ARG A 16 33.44 -14.78 23.69
CA ARG A 16 32.66 -16.04 23.89
C ARG A 16 33.44 -17.01 24.81
N PRO A 17 32.84 -18.09 25.39
CA PRO A 17 32.71 -19.37 24.65
C PRO A 17 31.40 -20.15 25.04
N PRO A 18 31.26 -21.51 25.02
CA PRO A 18 30.23 -22.13 24.16
C PRO A 18 29.25 -23.14 24.82
N GLY A 19 28.07 -23.37 24.20
CA GLY A 19 27.05 -24.32 24.69
C GLY A 19 26.18 -25.00 23.60
N SER A 20 26.71 -26.07 22.99
CA SER A 20 26.05 -27.15 22.22
C SER A 20 24.59 -26.99 21.70
N LEU A 21 24.45 -26.99 20.36
CA LEU A 21 23.20 -27.27 19.62
C LEU A 21 22.66 -28.70 19.85
N ARG A 22 21.33 -28.85 19.73
CA ARG A 22 20.68 -30.11 19.32
C ARG A 22 19.64 -29.82 18.23
N ALA A 23 19.78 -30.50 17.09
CA ALA A 23 18.97 -30.25 15.90
C ALA A 23 17.73 -31.17 15.80
N GLY A 24 16.71 -30.67 15.10
CA GLY A 24 15.48 -31.36 14.68
C GLY A 24 14.38 -30.30 14.46
N ALA A 25 13.69 -30.19 13.32
CA ALA A 25 13.58 -31.11 12.17
C ALA A 25 13.68 -30.38 10.81
N SER A 26 13.64 -31.17 9.72
CA SER A 26 13.84 -30.76 8.33
C SER A 26 12.81 -29.74 7.81
N ALA A 27 13.29 -28.64 7.24
CA ALA A 27 12.53 -27.81 6.31
C ALA A 27 12.33 -28.53 4.96
N ALA A 28 11.18 -28.31 4.32
CA ALA A 28 10.99 -28.59 2.90
C ALA A 28 11.39 -27.34 2.10
N ALA A 29 12.06 -27.52 0.95
CA ALA A 29 12.55 -26.43 0.13
C ALA A 29 11.49 -25.93 -0.88
N LEU A 30 11.55 -24.65 -1.20
CA LEU A 30 10.68 -23.96 -2.18
C LEU A 30 11.50 -23.40 -3.36
N PRO A 31 10.88 -23.03 -4.51
CA PRO A 31 11.60 -22.83 -5.77
C PRO A 31 11.49 -21.42 -6.39
N GLY A 32 12.62 -20.73 -6.57
CA GLY A 32 12.75 -19.46 -7.32
C GLY A 32 14.21 -19.20 -7.75
N VAL A 33 14.44 -18.33 -8.75
CA VAL A 33 15.79 -18.03 -9.29
C VAL A 33 15.97 -16.56 -9.67
N VAL A 34 16.95 -15.91 -9.03
CA VAL A 34 17.45 -14.53 -9.18
C VAL A 34 18.07 -14.23 -10.56
N THR A 35 18.17 -12.96 -10.99
CA THR A 35 19.07 -12.55 -12.11
C THR A 35 19.55 -11.08 -12.04
N GLU A 36 20.81 -10.87 -11.70
CA GLU A 36 21.41 -9.52 -11.57
C GLU A 36 21.82 -8.87 -12.92
N TYR A 37 21.66 -7.55 -13.02
CA TYR A 37 22.05 -6.67 -14.13
C TYR A 37 22.87 -5.46 -13.57
N ALA A 38 23.79 -4.90 -14.38
CA ALA A 38 24.83 -3.97 -13.91
C ALA A 38 25.31 -2.96 -14.99
N LEU A 39 26.34 -2.15 -14.66
CA LEU A 39 26.30 -0.72 -15.01
C LEU A 39 27.40 0.00 -15.77
N SER A 40 26.91 1.02 -16.48
CA SER A 40 27.49 1.55 -17.71
C SER A 40 28.43 2.74 -17.54
N THR A 41 28.47 3.44 -16.39
CA THR A 41 29.47 4.49 -16.10
C THR A 41 30.51 4.02 -15.09
N PRO A 42 31.77 3.75 -15.50
CA PRO A 42 32.81 3.28 -14.59
C PRO A 42 33.51 4.44 -13.87
N GLY A 43 33.60 4.39 -12.53
CA GLY A 43 34.63 5.14 -11.78
C GLY A 43 34.20 5.86 -10.50
N SER A 44 32.91 5.96 -10.22
CA SER A 44 32.34 6.50 -8.96
C SER A 44 31.65 5.36 -8.17
N SER A 45 31.29 5.60 -6.91
CA SER A 45 30.96 4.55 -5.92
C SER A 45 29.53 3.98 -6.06
N PRO A 46 28.87 3.32 -5.06
CA PRO A 46 27.46 2.79 -5.22
C PRO A 46 26.18 2.92 -4.21
N TYR A 47 25.36 3.89 -3.66
CA TYR A 47 24.56 5.22 -3.61
C TYR A 47 23.10 5.35 -4.21
N PRO A 48 22.17 4.40 -4.16
CA PRO A 48 20.70 4.62 -4.41
C PRO A 48 19.78 4.95 -3.20
N TRP A 49 18.55 5.54 -3.17
CA TRP A 49 17.59 5.33 -2.01
C TRP A 49 16.05 5.37 -2.40
N ASP A 50 15.53 5.52 -3.68
CA ASP A 50 14.14 5.06 -4.11
C ASP A 50 13.71 4.74 -5.63
N VAL A 51 12.59 3.96 -5.91
CA VAL A 51 12.02 3.58 -7.27
C VAL A 51 10.63 2.80 -7.47
N ALA A 52 9.80 2.93 -8.59
CA ALA A 52 8.37 2.38 -8.76
C ALA A 52 7.53 2.16 -10.13
N ALA A 53 6.19 2.50 -10.28
CA ALA A 53 5.18 1.94 -11.26
C ALA A 53 4.65 2.70 -12.54
N GLY A 54 5.40 2.86 -13.65
CA GLY A 54 5.01 3.66 -14.85
C GLY A 54 4.14 3.13 -16.03
N PRO A 55 2.90 3.62 -16.29
CA PRO A 55 1.96 3.12 -17.30
C PRO A 55 2.28 3.22 -18.82
N ASP A 56 3.52 3.43 -19.26
CA ASP A 56 3.91 2.99 -20.63
C ASP A 56 4.21 1.48 -20.61
N GLY A 57 4.07 0.85 -19.44
CA GLY A 57 4.21 -0.58 -19.20
C GLY A 57 5.68 -0.98 -19.16
N ASN A 58 6.51 -0.20 -18.46
CA ASN A 58 7.97 -0.26 -18.60
C ASN A 58 8.64 0.28 -17.28
N LEU A 59 9.98 0.19 -17.07
CA LEU A 59 10.70 0.41 -15.78
C LEU A 59 11.74 1.61 -15.59
N TRP A 60 11.75 2.31 -14.43
CA TRP A 60 12.32 3.64 -14.10
C TRP A 60 12.78 3.75 -12.60
N PHE A 61 13.89 4.46 -12.19
CA PHE A 61 14.80 4.43 -10.95
C PHE A 61 15.82 5.59 -10.59
N THR A 62 16.24 5.79 -9.30
CA THR A 62 16.76 7.15 -8.85
C THR A 62 17.86 7.43 -7.71
N GLU A 63 19.13 7.92 -8.00
CA GLU A 63 20.44 7.87 -7.16
C GLU A 63 21.49 9.07 -6.91
N TYR A 64 22.57 8.87 -6.09
CA TYR A 64 23.79 9.70 -5.65
C TYR A 64 25.19 9.31 -6.35
N ASP A 65 26.40 10.00 -6.22
CA ASP A 65 27.84 10.13 -6.84
C ASP A 65 28.40 10.86 -8.20
N ARG A 66 27.76 11.69 -9.10
CA ARG A 66 28.45 12.37 -10.31
C ARG A 66 28.05 13.79 -10.84
N GLY A 67 26.99 14.13 -11.62
CA GLY A 67 25.74 13.39 -11.92
C GLY A 67 25.02 13.37 -13.32
N LEU A 68 23.86 12.65 -13.38
CA LEU A 68 22.82 12.29 -14.42
C LEU A 68 21.68 11.30 -13.86
N VAL A 69 20.44 11.04 -14.38
CA VAL A 69 19.30 10.17 -13.79
C VAL A 69 18.61 8.94 -14.54
N GLY A 70 19.21 7.73 -14.65
CA GLY A 70 18.68 6.37 -15.01
C GLY A 70 17.69 6.07 -16.19
N GLN A 71 17.55 4.84 -16.73
CA GLN A 71 16.32 4.32 -17.44
C GLN A 71 16.39 2.79 -17.89
N ILE A 72 15.42 1.87 -17.62
CA ILE A 72 15.42 0.40 -18.01
C ILE A 72 14.10 -0.28 -18.45
N THR A 73 14.08 -1.00 -19.57
CA THR A 73 12.97 -1.94 -19.91
C THR A 73 12.83 -3.15 -18.96
N PRO A 74 11.68 -3.87 -18.95
CA PRO A 74 11.59 -5.28 -18.50
C PRO A 74 12.58 -6.25 -19.17
N GLY A 75 13.30 -5.81 -20.22
CA GLY A 75 14.36 -6.54 -20.91
C GLY A 75 15.80 -6.00 -20.75
N GLY A 76 16.12 -5.15 -19.76
CA GLY A 76 17.52 -4.95 -19.36
C GLY A 76 18.36 -3.75 -19.89
N ALA A 77 17.83 -2.74 -20.62
CA ALA A 77 18.65 -1.72 -21.33
C ALA A 77 18.77 -0.29 -20.69
N ILE A 78 19.94 0.39 -20.72
CA ILE A 78 20.37 1.59 -19.91
C ILE A 78 21.29 2.60 -20.70
N THR A 79 21.38 3.94 -20.47
CA THR A 79 22.23 5.00 -21.20
C THR A 79 22.53 6.39 -20.47
N GLU A 80 22.01 7.61 -20.86
CA GLU A 80 22.51 8.99 -20.46
C GLU A 80 21.46 10.19 -20.54
N PHE A 81 21.32 11.17 -19.59
CA PHE A 81 20.64 12.53 -19.72
C PHE A 81 20.87 13.68 -18.59
N PRO A 82 22.05 14.11 -18.12
CA PRO A 82 22.24 15.06 -16.96
C PRO A 82 21.48 16.41 -16.82
N LEU A 83 21.67 17.01 -15.62
CA LEU A 83 21.17 18.27 -15.03
C LEU A 83 21.20 19.60 -15.78
N PRO A 84 20.32 20.53 -15.35
CA PRO A 84 20.57 21.98 -15.39
C PRO A 84 21.25 22.58 -14.15
N THR A 85 21.13 22.04 -12.93
CA THR A 85 21.91 22.53 -11.75
C THR A 85 22.87 21.49 -11.19
N PRO A 86 24.02 21.80 -10.57
CA PRO A 86 24.98 20.76 -10.22
C PRO A 86 25.07 20.45 -8.72
N ASP A 87 25.64 19.29 -8.50
CA ASP A 87 25.90 18.58 -7.28
C ASP A 87 24.64 18.20 -6.50
N GLY A 88 24.14 16.96 -6.68
CA GLY A 88 22.97 16.46 -5.97
C GLY A 88 22.81 14.97 -5.79
N GLY A 89 22.05 14.30 -6.67
CA GLY A 89 21.90 12.85 -6.64
C GLY A 89 20.58 12.38 -6.01
N PRO A 90 19.49 12.23 -6.76
CA PRO A 90 18.16 12.08 -6.19
C PRO A 90 17.90 10.60 -5.79
N THR A 91 16.87 10.04 -5.13
CA THR A 91 15.63 10.51 -4.50
C THR A 91 14.44 9.51 -4.66
N GLY A 92 13.26 9.85 -4.10
CA GLY A 92 11.92 9.21 -3.94
C GLY A 92 10.81 9.45 -5.00
N ILE A 93 10.19 8.47 -5.73
CA ILE A 93 9.82 8.38 -7.21
C ILE A 93 8.35 7.91 -7.77
N THR A 94 7.41 8.65 -8.50
CA THR A 94 5.89 8.26 -8.49
C THR A 94 4.61 8.64 -9.40
N ALA A 95 3.30 8.29 -9.10
CA ALA A 95 2.07 8.15 -10.01
C ALA A 95 1.29 9.26 -10.77
N GLY A 96 -0.05 9.40 -10.69
CA GLY A 96 -0.88 10.31 -11.53
C GLY A 96 -2.14 9.64 -12.18
N PRO A 97 -2.85 10.35 -13.10
CA PRO A 97 -3.93 9.82 -13.95
C PRO A 97 -3.45 9.31 -15.32
N ASP A 98 -3.53 10.12 -16.39
CA ASP A 98 -3.10 9.82 -17.77
C ASP A 98 -1.92 10.69 -18.28
N GLY A 99 -1.41 11.61 -17.46
CA GLY A 99 -0.07 12.17 -17.61
C GLY A 99 0.15 13.60 -17.10
N ASN A 100 1.28 13.97 -16.49
CA ASN A 100 2.61 13.31 -16.48
C ASN A 100 3.16 13.27 -15.04
N LEU A 101 4.45 12.92 -14.89
CA LEU A 101 5.02 12.33 -13.67
C LEU A 101 6.39 13.02 -13.15
N TRP A 102 7.02 14.94 -11.32
CA TRP A 102 8.25 15.67 -10.68
C TRP A 102 8.81 15.28 -9.23
N PHE A 103 9.89 15.97 -8.72
CA PHE A 103 11.14 15.52 -7.98
C PHE A 103 11.54 16.26 -6.63
N THR A 104 12.76 16.30 -5.94
CA THR A 104 13.12 17.23 -4.71
C THR A 104 14.58 17.58 -4.04
N GLU A 105 15.35 18.72 -4.10
CA GLU A 105 16.84 18.78 -3.63
C GLU A 105 17.52 19.76 -2.60
N TYR A 106 18.81 19.48 -2.23
CA TYR A 106 19.79 20.20 -1.35
C TYR A 106 20.38 21.45 -1.99
N ASP A 107 21.67 21.51 -2.41
CA ASP A 107 22.45 22.73 -2.76
C ASP A 107 21.84 23.50 -3.92
N SER A 108 20.68 23.05 -4.43
CA SER A 108 19.76 23.98 -5.03
C SER A 108 18.20 23.83 -4.97
N GLY A 109 17.47 23.07 -4.16
CA GLY A 109 15.99 23.19 -4.00
C GLY A 109 15.05 23.61 -5.19
N MET A 110 15.11 22.97 -6.37
CA MET A 110 14.11 22.90 -7.49
C MET A 110 12.63 23.15 -7.24
N ILE A 111 11.78 22.36 -7.87
CA ILE A 111 11.91 20.92 -8.16
C ILE A 111 11.83 20.60 -9.66
N GLY A 112 11.90 19.35 -10.19
CA GLY A 112 12.00 19.13 -11.67
C GLY A 112 10.93 18.33 -12.45
N ARG A 113 10.78 18.55 -13.78
CA ARG A 113 9.87 17.88 -14.77
C ARG A 113 10.37 17.42 -16.15
N ILE A 114 10.13 16.16 -16.51
CA ILE A 114 10.30 15.55 -17.83
C ILE A 114 9.10 14.62 -18.24
N THR A 115 8.74 14.51 -19.52
CA THR A 115 7.70 13.57 -20.05
C THR A 115 8.33 12.25 -20.60
N PRO A 116 7.61 11.15 -21.00
CA PRO A 116 8.10 9.77 -21.30
C PRO A 116 9.27 9.54 -22.30
N ALA A 117 10.12 10.53 -22.57
CA ALA A 117 11.10 10.54 -23.65
C ALA A 117 12.45 11.25 -23.40
N GLY A 118 12.63 12.12 -22.40
CA GLY A 118 13.98 12.74 -22.15
C GLY A 118 14.12 14.23 -21.84
N ALA A 119 13.04 15.02 -21.74
CA ALA A 119 13.11 16.48 -21.69
C ALA A 119 13.05 17.17 -20.30
N ILE A 120 14.18 17.68 -19.79
CA ILE A 120 14.25 18.39 -18.49
C ILE A 120 13.67 19.83 -18.47
N THR A 121 12.77 20.12 -17.53
CA THR A 121 12.41 21.47 -17.02
C THR A 121 12.20 21.56 -15.49
N GLU A 122 13.11 22.27 -14.83
CA GLU A 122 12.97 22.91 -13.52
C GLU A 122 12.28 24.31 -13.75
N TYR A 123 11.92 25.11 -12.75
CA TYR A 123 11.37 26.48 -12.95
C TYR A 123 12.13 27.60 -12.18
N ARG A 124 11.65 28.05 -11.01
CA ARG A 124 12.41 28.83 -9.99
C ARG A 124 11.67 28.86 -8.63
N ILE A 125 12.35 28.55 -7.50
CA ILE A 125 11.86 28.73 -6.11
C ILE A 125 12.49 29.98 -5.41
N PRO A 126 11.96 30.49 -4.27
CA PRO A 126 12.42 31.76 -3.67
C PRO A 126 12.69 31.79 -2.13
N SER A 127 12.53 30.69 -1.38
CA SER A 127 12.38 30.66 0.11
C SER A 127 13.45 29.85 0.86
N PRO A 128 13.63 29.96 2.21
CA PRO A 128 14.92 29.68 2.84
C PRO A 128 15.06 28.43 3.71
N ASN A 129 15.90 27.55 3.16
CA ASN A 129 16.45 26.28 3.63
C ASN A 129 15.70 25.05 3.12
N SER A 130 15.05 25.07 1.94
CA SER A 130 14.02 24.08 1.51
C SER A 130 14.14 22.73 2.21
N PHE A 131 15.22 22.00 1.91
CA PHE A 131 15.83 20.81 2.55
C PHE A 131 15.15 19.41 2.49
N PRO A 132 14.57 18.95 1.36
CA PRO A 132 14.27 17.54 1.10
C PRO A 132 13.42 16.65 2.06
N TRP A 133 12.24 16.06 1.72
CA TRP A 133 11.59 14.81 2.26
C TRP A 133 10.72 14.02 1.15
N GLY A 134 9.43 13.56 1.22
CA GLY A 134 8.77 12.61 0.25
C GLY A 134 7.50 13.00 -0.59
N ILE A 135 6.81 12.26 -1.52
CA ILE A 135 5.75 12.83 -2.45
C ILE A 135 4.31 12.12 -2.68
N THR A 136 3.26 12.53 -3.48
CA THR A 136 1.89 11.81 -3.61
C THR A 136 0.79 12.04 -4.76
N ALA A 137 -0.50 11.52 -4.67
CA ALA A 137 -1.91 11.94 -5.04
C ALA A 137 -2.85 12.22 -3.84
N GLY A 138 -4.06 12.77 -3.88
CA GLY A 138 -4.82 13.29 -5.00
C GLY A 138 -5.94 12.35 -5.48
N PRO A 139 -7.19 12.81 -5.34
CA PRO A 139 -8.27 12.64 -6.32
C PRO A 139 -8.82 13.96 -6.89
N ASP A 140 -8.48 15.09 -6.28
CA ASP A 140 -8.98 16.44 -6.60
C ASP A 140 -8.57 16.97 -7.97
N GLY A 141 -7.67 16.25 -8.61
CA GLY A 141 -6.73 16.74 -9.59
C GLY A 141 -5.31 16.70 -9.02
N ASN A 142 -5.13 16.69 -7.72
CA ASN A 142 -4.23 17.70 -7.19
C ASN A 142 -3.05 17.14 -6.39
N LEU A 143 -2.01 17.96 -6.04
CA LEU A 143 -0.62 17.47 -6.09
C LEU A 143 0.86 17.74 -5.35
N TRP A 144 1.68 18.14 -4.19
CA TRP A 144 2.10 18.67 -2.71
C TRP A 144 3.64 18.42 -2.16
N PHE A 145 4.68 19.31 -2.00
CA PHE A 145 5.89 19.20 -1.05
C PHE A 145 5.76 19.15 0.50
N ALA A 146 6.78 19.48 1.38
CA ALA A 146 6.73 19.57 2.91
C ALA A 146 8.07 19.69 3.78
N GLU A 147 8.25 20.54 4.84
CA GLU A 147 9.64 20.99 5.26
C GLU A 147 10.29 21.51 6.69
N TYR A 148 11.29 20.80 7.36
CA TYR A 148 12.27 20.96 8.53
C TYR A 148 12.84 22.30 9.07
N ASN A 149 12.57 23.50 8.59
CA ASN A 149 12.81 24.68 9.43
C ASN A 149 11.56 25.44 9.69
N THR A 150 10.52 25.29 8.86
CA THR A 150 9.30 26.05 9.07
C THR A 150 7.93 25.44 8.80
N GLY A 151 7.79 24.29 8.14
CA GLY A 151 6.54 23.55 7.89
C GLY A 151 5.28 24.14 7.29
N VAL A 152 4.84 23.52 6.19
CA VAL A 152 3.68 23.87 5.37
C VAL A 152 3.24 22.64 4.56
N ILE A 153 1.99 22.57 4.07
CA ILE A 153 1.59 21.84 2.85
C ILE A 153 0.75 22.72 1.87
N GLY A 154 1.35 23.16 0.73
CA GLY A 154 0.87 23.82 -0.54
C GLY A 154 1.06 23.18 -1.99
N GLN A 155 1.03 23.90 -3.14
CA GLN A 155 0.72 23.22 -4.45
C GLN A 155 1.19 23.72 -5.86
N ILE A 156 0.50 23.62 -7.03
CA ILE A 156 1.00 23.86 -8.45
C ILE A 156 -0.23 23.89 -9.37
N THR A 157 -0.72 25.00 -9.94
CA THR A 157 -1.83 24.93 -10.95
C THR A 157 -1.54 23.91 -12.09
N PRO A 158 -2.43 23.44 -12.99
CA PRO A 158 -2.13 22.32 -13.95
C PRO A 158 -0.98 22.55 -15.00
N ASP A 159 -0.24 23.62 -14.76
CA ASP A 159 0.79 24.37 -15.48
C ASP A 159 1.75 25.12 -14.49
N GLY A 160 1.67 24.83 -13.18
CA GLY A 160 2.56 25.11 -12.05
C GLY A 160 2.89 26.55 -11.64
N ALA A 161 1.99 27.25 -10.91
CA ALA A 161 2.23 28.60 -10.32
C ALA A 161 2.07 28.82 -8.76
N ILE A 162 3.12 29.33 -8.05
CA ILE A 162 3.46 29.50 -6.56
C ILE A 162 2.24 30.04 -5.67
N THR A 163 1.94 29.63 -4.40
CA THR A 163 0.76 30.10 -3.53
C THR A 163 1.06 30.35 -1.97
N GLU A 164 0.15 30.49 -0.93
CA GLU A 164 0.34 31.43 0.27
C GLU A 164 0.06 31.22 1.88
N HIS A 165 -0.43 30.16 2.63
CA HIS A 165 -0.96 30.34 4.09
C HIS A 165 -0.92 29.26 5.34
N PRO A 166 -0.02 29.28 6.42
CA PRO A 166 0.90 27.72 7.88
C PRO A 166 0.32 27.06 9.24
N LEU A 167 0.98 25.98 9.81
CA LEU A 167 0.64 24.89 10.86
C LEU A 167 0.36 25.14 12.40
N THR A 168 0.77 24.27 13.39
CA THR A 168 0.71 24.54 14.87
C THR A 168 1.96 24.42 15.81
N ASP A 169 3.07 23.66 15.58
CA ASP A 169 4.28 23.73 16.49
C ASP A 169 5.63 23.91 15.76
N ALA A 170 6.49 24.79 16.28
CA ALA A 170 7.73 25.20 15.63
C ALA A 170 8.96 24.25 15.72
N GLY A 171 8.78 22.98 16.12
CA GLY A 171 9.80 21.94 16.04
C GLY A 171 9.72 21.04 14.79
N SER A 172 8.64 21.09 14.01
CA SER A 172 7.91 19.92 13.54
C SER A 172 8.36 18.91 12.45
N GLY A 173 9.59 18.38 12.31
CA GLY A 173 9.87 16.90 12.10
C GLY A 173 10.20 15.96 10.84
N PRO A 174 9.71 15.93 9.54
CA PRO A 174 8.99 14.73 8.95
C PRO A 174 9.03 14.10 7.51
N THR A 175 8.26 12.99 7.41
CA THR A 175 8.45 11.83 6.52
C THR A 175 7.26 11.09 5.86
N GLY A 176 5.97 11.33 6.16
CA GLY A 176 4.82 10.43 5.84
C GLY A 176 3.32 10.98 5.68
N ILE A 177 2.55 11.14 4.58
CA ILE A 177 1.14 11.73 4.62
C ILE A 177 0.22 11.47 3.39
N THR A 178 -1.03 10.99 3.50
CA THR A 178 -1.39 9.92 2.56
C THR A 178 -2.88 9.67 2.17
N ALA A 179 -3.21 9.47 0.90
CA ALA A 179 -4.28 8.78 0.12
C ALA A 179 -5.82 9.14 0.08
N GLY A 180 -6.77 8.37 0.64
CA GLY A 180 -8.25 8.59 0.62
C GLY A 180 -9.24 7.46 0.24
N PRO A 181 -10.33 7.26 1.01
CA PRO A 181 -11.60 6.71 0.48
C PRO A 181 -12.72 7.73 0.31
N ASP A 182 -12.80 8.79 1.14
CA ASP A 182 -13.61 9.94 0.75
C ASP A 182 -12.93 10.55 -0.47
N GLY A 183 -11.64 10.92 -0.38
CA GLY A 183 -10.92 11.54 -1.52
C GLY A 183 -9.79 12.51 -1.17
N ASN A 184 -8.80 12.02 -0.44
CA ASN A 184 -8.39 12.74 0.75
C ASN A 184 -7.19 12.09 1.45
N VAL A 185 -6.13 12.76 1.93
CA VAL A 185 -4.75 12.25 2.07
C VAL A 185 -4.03 12.52 3.46
N TRP A 186 -4.33 11.98 4.65
CA TRP A 186 -3.89 12.57 5.97
C TRP A 186 -2.58 12.14 6.69
N PHE A 187 -2.37 12.67 7.90
CA PHE A 187 -1.34 13.66 8.19
C PHE A 187 -1.08 13.86 9.72
N VAL A 188 0.19 14.11 10.11
CA VAL A 188 0.92 13.30 11.09
C VAL A 188 2.33 13.72 11.65
N GLU A 189 2.95 13.08 12.70
CA GLU A 189 3.96 13.77 13.58
C GLU A 189 5.35 13.28 14.32
N SER A 190 6.20 12.23 14.07
CA SER A 190 7.80 12.11 14.30
C SER A 190 8.09 12.43 15.90
N THR A 191 8.23 13.68 16.41
CA THR A 191 9.05 14.03 17.62
C THR A 191 8.46 14.92 18.73
N GLY A 192 7.44 15.74 18.48
CA GLY A 192 6.84 16.69 19.45
C GLY A 192 5.36 17.03 19.26
N ASN A 193 4.84 16.62 18.11
CA ASN A 193 3.55 16.12 17.76
C ASN A 193 2.28 16.52 18.50
N GLN A 194 1.31 17.05 17.73
CA GLN A 194 -0.12 16.84 17.96
C GLN A 194 -0.68 15.70 17.08
N ILE A 195 -1.69 15.82 16.20
CA ILE A 195 -2.19 14.73 15.30
C ILE A 195 -3.14 15.29 14.18
N GLY A 196 -3.34 14.67 12.98
CA GLY A 196 -4.05 15.37 11.89
C GLY A 196 -4.87 14.84 10.65
N ARG A 197 -5.59 15.76 9.89
CA ARG A 197 -6.84 15.57 9.02
C ARG A 197 -7.63 16.75 8.27
N ILE A 198 -7.12 17.41 7.24
CA ILE A 198 -7.75 18.07 6.01
C ILE A 198 -9.41 18.43 5.81
N THR A 199 -10.06 19.49 5.11
CA THR A 199 -11.44 19.88 4.38
C THR A 199 -11.66 20.26 2.80
N PRO A 200 -11.69 19.53 1.61
CA PRO A 200 -10.92 20.40 -0.01
C PRO A 200 -10.39 21.83 0.04
N SER A 201 -11.25 22.81 0.02
CA SER A 201 -11.10 24.23 0.28
C SER A 201 -10.12 24.78 1.34
N GLY A 202 -9.26 24.00 2.03
CA GLY A 202 -8.44 24.53 3.15
C GLY A 202 -9.13 24.55 4.54
N ASN A 203 -8.77 23.76 5.60
CA ASN A 203 -9.50 23.63 6.92
C ASN A 203 -8.89 22.84 8.18
N ILE A 204 -7.91 23.26 9.07
CA ILE A 204 -7.37 22.56 10.33
C ILE A 204 -8.18 22.67 11.68
N THR A 205 -8.21 21.63 12.57
CA THR A 205 -8.62 21.57 14.03
C THR A 205 -8.09 20.33 14.88
N GLU A 206 -6.80 20.24 15.30
CA GLU A 206 -5.98 19.11 15.94
C GLU A 206 -6.58 17.83 16.67
N HIS A 207 -5.87 16.66 16.62
CA HIS A 207 -6.18 15.36 17.32
C HIS A 207 -5.24 15.01 18.55
N PRO A 208 -5.60 14.09 19.50
CA PRO A 208 -5.08 13.94 20.91
C PRO A 208 -4.04 12.78 21.25
N ILE A 209 -3.89 12.15 22.48
CA ILE A 209 -3.08 10.87 22.73
C ILE A 209 -3.07 10.15 24.12
N PRO A 210 -2.47 8.91 24.26
CA PRO A 210 -2.07 8.25 25.51
C PRO A 210 -0.56 8.31 25.90
N SER A 211 0.39 7.69 25.20
CA SER A 211 1.79 7.47 25.66
C SER A 211 2.79 8.59 25.28
N SER A 212 4.11 8.30 25.18
CA SER A 212 5.14 9.34 24.98
C SER A 212 6.43 8.86 24.26
N ASN A 213 7.11 9.78 23.56
CA ASN A 213 8.48 9.74 23.00
C ASN A 213 8.85 8.72 21.90
N SER A 214 7.86 8.04 21.32
CA SER A 214 8.01 6.99 20.31
C SER A 214 8.16 7.50 18.83
N SER A 215 9.38 7.59 18.25
CA SER A 215 9.76 8.42 17.05
C SER A 215 9.80 7.81 15.59
N PRO A 216 8.78 8.00 14.70
CA PRO A 216 8.58 7.30 13.38
C PRO A 216 9.37 7.59 12.05
N TRP A 217 8.74 7.33 10.85
CA TRP A 217 9.12 7.29 9.39
C TRP A 217 7.94 7.54 8.35
N ASP A 218 7.82 6.77 7.25
CA ASP A 218 6.94 6.94 6.02
C ASP A 218 5.42 6.52 6.19
N ILE A 219 4.49 6.37 5.17
CA ILE A 219 3.03 5.87 5.23
C ILE A 219 2.17 5.62 3.95
N ALA A 220 0.90 5.12 4.13
CA ALA A 220 -0.28 4.88 3.21
C ALA A 220 -1.48 3.89 3.67
N ALA A 221 -2.60 3.42 3.00
CA ALA A 221 -3.73 2.62 3.64
C ALA A 221 -4.54 1.59 2.80
N GLY A 222 -5.39 0.73 3.43
CA GLY A 222 -5.82 -0.64 3.02
C GLY A 222 -7.23 -0.90 2.45
N PRO A 223 -7.91 -2.05 2.71
CA PRO A 223 -9.26 -2.33 2.14
C PRO A 223 -10.52 -2.24 3.01
N ASP A 224 -10.52 -1.98 4.31
CA ASP A 224 -11.80 -1.69 4.99
C ASP A 224 -12.36 -0.32 4.56
N GLY A 225 -11.47 0.66 4.52
CA GLY A 225 -11.70 2.11 4.42
C GLY A 225 -10.70 2.93 5.18
N SER A 226 -9.75 2.28 5.77
CA SER A 226 -9.14 2.77 6.95
C SER A 226 -7.72 2.28 6.98
N LEU A 227 -7.17 2.41 8.17
CA LEU A 227 -5.78 2.26 8.47
C LEU A 227 -5.63 2.59 9.92
N TRP A 228 -4.74 1.88 10.57
CA TRP A 228 -3.95 2.60 11.54
C TRP A 228 -2.66 2.78 10.84
N PHE A 229 -1.56 2.46 11.45
CA PHE A 229 -0.34 3.09 11.02
C PHE A 229 0.69 2.60 11.95
N VAL A 230 1.84 3.20 11.76
CA VAL A 230 2.95 2.98 12.58
C VAL A 230 3.61 4.50 12.73
N GLU A 231 4.39 5.24 13.63
CA GLU A 231 5.07 5.42 15.04
C GLU A 231 6.38 4.78 15.68
N GLY A 232 7.37 5.49 16.26
CA GLY A 232 8.78 4.99 16.22
C GLY A 232 9.83 4.85 17.38
N ALA A 233 9.47 4.61 18.65
CA ALA A 233 10.38 4.10 19.71
C ALA A 233 9.57 3.42 20.87
N GLY A 234 9.12 2.15 20.74
CA GLY A 234 7.96 1.55 21.46
C GLY A 234 7.47 0.04 21.52
N ASN A 235 6.13 -0.25 21.54
CA ASN A 235 5.47 -1.53 21.91
C ASN A 235 3.87 -1.65 21.72
N GLN A 236 3.08 -0.69 21.18
CA GLN A 236 1.60 -0.78 20.92
C GLN A 236 1.16 -0.64 19.44
N ILE A 237 -0.18 -0.70 19.17
CA ILE A 237 -0.95 -0.39 17.94
C ILE A 237 -2.50 -0.43 18.18
N GLY A 238 -3.40 -0.66 17.19
CA GLY A 238 -4.82 -1.09 17.35
C GLY A 238 -5.96 -0.37 16.56
N ARG A 239 -7.15 -0.04 17.16
CA ARG A 239 -8.21 0.97 16.74
C ARG A 239 -9.52 1.16 17.53
N ILE A 240 -10.26 2.14 17.01
CA ILE A 240 -11.50 2.89 17.28
C ILE A 240 -12.83 2.57 16.52
N THR A 241 -13.95 3.11 17.02
CA THR A 241 -15.31 3.22 16.44
C THR A 241 -15.51 4.44 15.48
N LEU A 242 -16.75 4.77 15.10
CA LEU A 242 -17.17 5.75 14.07
C LEU A 242 -16.95 7.22 14.48
N GLY A 243 -15.97 7.94 13.89
CA GLY A 243 -15.55 9.28 14.36
C GLY A 243 -14.77 9.16 15.68
N GLY A 244 -15.38 8.56 16.72
CA GLY A 244 -14.81 7.36 17.39
C GLY A 244 -14.88 7.11 18.93
N GLU A 245 -14.52 5.87 19.34
CA GLU A 245 -14.09 5.40 20.70
C GLU A 245 -13.26 4.08 20.63
N ILE A 246 -12.19 3.85 21.44
CA ILE A 246 -11.09 2.86 21.18
C ILE A 246 -11.04 1.53 21.98
N THR A 247 -10.39 0.51 21.37
CA THR A 247 -9.90 -0.77 21.97
C THR A 247 -8.38 -0.84 22.29
N GLU A 248 -7.47 -0.54 21.34
CA GLU A 248 -5.96 -0.54 21.49
C GLU A 248 -5.25 -1.94 21.60
N HIS A 249 -4.03 -2.12 21.06
CA HIS A 249 -3.34 -3.37 20.60
C HIS A 249 -1.78 -3.33 20.79
N PRO A 250 -0.98 -4.43 20.65
CA PRO A 250 0.50 -4.36 20.90
C PRO A 250 1.55 -5.40 20.39
N VAL A 251 2.85 -5.25 20.77
CA VAL A 251 4.13 -5.84 20.22
C VAL A 251 4.92 -6.95 21.04
N LEU A 252 5.68 -7.91 20.43
CA LEU A 252 6.15 -9.24 20.98
C LEU A 252 7.67 -9.40 21.29
N THR A 253 8.58 -9.05 20.38
CA THR A 253 10.05 -9.24 20.53
C THR A 253 10.74 -7.91 20.83
N ALA A 254 10.56 -7.47 22.07
CA ALA A 254 10.87 -6.14 22.55
C ALA A 254 12.33 -5.65 22.38
N GLY A 255 12.50 -4.35 22.60
CA GLY A 255 13.77 -3.61 22.66
C GLY A 255 14.06 -2.82 21.39
N SER A 256 13.38 -3.18 20.32
CA SER A 256 14.00 -3.08 19.02
C SER A 256 12.92 -2.72 18.00
N GLN A 257 13.15 -1.57 17.36
CA GLN A 257 12.35 -0.43 16.90
C GLN A 257 11.39 -0.47 15.65
N PRO A 258 10.14 -1.05 15.66
CA PRO A 258 8.69 -0.16 14.69
C PRO A 258 8.95 0.78 13.48
N SER A 259 8.38 0.57 12.27
CA SER A 259 8.68 1.27 10.98
C SER A 259 7.89 0.84 9.68
N GLY A 260 8.08 1.52 8.52
CA GLY A 260 7.81 1.23 7.06
C GLY A 260 6.62 0.37 6.51
N ILE A 261 6.21 0.43 5.20
CA ILE A 261 4.85 -0.10 4.84
C ILE A 261 4.13 -0.45 3.46
N VAL A 262 2.92 -1.09 3.59
CA VAL A 262 1.65 -1.19 2.80
C VAL A 262 0.30 -1.62 3.51
N ALA A 263 -0.76 -2.01 2.77
CA ALA A 263 -1.77 -3.11 2.83
C ALA A 263 -1.76 -3.80 1.46
N GLY A 264 -2.17 -5.05 1.31
CA GLY A 264 -2.17 -5.73 0.00
C GLY A 264 -3.38 -6.64 -0.18
N PRO A 265 -3.58 -7.22 -1.37
CA PRO A 265 -4.83 -7.82 -1.82
C PRO A 265 -5.23 -9.16 -1.20
N ASP A 266 -4.53 -9.68 -0.20
CA ASP A 266 -5.17 -10.61 0.75
C ASP A 266 -5.98 -9.85 1.82
N GLY A 267 -5.97 -8.53 1.73
CA GLY A 267 -6.49 -7.55 2.67
C GLY A 267 -5.62 -7.22 3.87
N ASN A 268 -4.34 -7.58 3.82
CA ASN A 268 -3.54 -7.70 5.03
C ASN A 268 -2.31 -6.77 5.09
N LEU A 269 -1.54 -6.69 6.20
CA LEU A 269 -0.36 -5.81 6.36
C LEU A 269 0.76 -6.33 7.41
N TRP A 270 1.85 -5.62 7.86
CA TRP A 270 3.25 -6.19 8.12
C TRP A 270 4.25 -5.54 9.19
N PHE A 271 5.64 -5.71 9.23
CA PHE A 271 6.79 -5.17 10.11
C PHE A 271 8.35 -5.43 9.93
N THR A 272 9.21 -4.52 9.40
CA THR A 272 10.59 -4.89 8.92
C THR A 272 11.91 -4.61 9.67
N GLU A 273 12.31 -5.42 10.63
CA GLU A 273 13.29 -5.15 11.70
C GLU A 273 14.75 -4.61 11.42
N TYR A 274 15.12 -3.43 12.02
CA TYR A 274 16.47 -2.86 12.34
C TYR A 274 17.31 -3.96 13.05
N LEU A 275 17.83 -3.85 14.29
CA LEU A 275 18.75 -4.88 14.86
C LEU A 275 18.18 -6.31 15.14
N GLY A 276 17.45 -6.98 14.22
CA GLY A 276 17.46 -8.44 14.25
C GLY A 276 16.61 -9.34 13.30
N GLY A 277 15.91 -8.91 12.26
CA GLY A 277 15.88 -9.74 11.04
C GLY A 277 14.85 -10.86 10.85
N LYS A 278 13.54 -10.58 10.87
CA LYS A 278 12.36 -11.45 10.64
C LYS A 278 11.53 -11.13 9.38
N VAL A 279 10.34 -11.76 9.22
CA VAL A 279 9.16 -11.25 8.47
C VAL A 279 7.78 -11.86 8.93
N GLY A 280 6.57 -11.22 8.95
CA GLY A 280 5.42 -11.65 9.83
C GLY A 280 3.91 -11.65 9.49
N ARG A 281 3.10 -12.22 10.39
CA ARG A 281 1.67 -12.64 10.25
C ARG A 281 0.77 -12.08 11.37
N ILE A 282 -0.51 -11.85 11.07
CA ILE A 282 -1.61 -11.86 12.05
C ILE A 282 -2.88 -12.53 11.48
N THR A 283 -3.86 -12.86 12.34
CA THR A 283 -5.19 -13.50 12.16
C THR A 283 -6.28 -12.67 11.46
N PRO A 284 -7.55 -12.69 11.96
CA PRO A 284 -8.70 -11.90 11.44
C PRO A 284 -8.99 -10.51 12.10
N ASP A 285 -8.19 -10.11 13.08
CA ASP A 285 -8.45 -9.18 14.20
C ASP A 285 -7.42 -9.49 15.33
N GLY A 286 -6.94 -10.76 15.41
CA GLY A 286 -5.79 -11.18 16.24
C GLY A 286 -5.31 -12.65 16.33
N SER A 287 -4.29 -12.82 17.21
CA SER A 287 -3.53 -13.98 17.80
C SER A 287 -3.08 -15.25 17.02
N VAL A 288 -1.78 -15.64 17.20
CA VAL A 288 -1.02 -16.71 16.46
C VAL A 288 0.53 -16.46 16.40
N THR A 289 1.24 -16.89 15.33
CA THR A 289 2.73 -16.84 15.15
C THR A 289 3.19 -16.83 13.65
N GLU A 290 4.48 -16.57 13.34
CA GLU A 290 4.97 -15.78 12.16
C GLU A 290 6.34 -16.20 11.47
N PHE A 291 7.03 -15.39 10.59
CA PHE A 291 8.14 -15.83 9.65
C PHE A 291 9.63 -15.39 9.93
N PRO A 292 10.63 -16.27 9.74
CA PRO A 292 12.05 -15.99 10.00
C PRO A 292 13.02 -16.48 8.91
N LEU A 293 14.30 -16.17 9.14
CA LEU A 293 15.23 -15.94 8.04
C LEU A 293 16.65 -15.65 8.59
N PRO A 294 17.76 -16.16 8.00
CA PRO A 294 18.83 -16.71 8.86
C PRO A 294 20.01 -15.82 9.33
N PRO A 295 20.57 -14.84 8.55
CA PRO A 295 21.75 -14.06 8.99
C PRO A 295 21.60 -12.99 10.11
N VAL A 296 20.39 -12.59 10.52
CA VAL A 296 20.05 -11.77 11.72
C VAL A 296 20.47 -10.28 11.77
N ASP A 297 21.64 -9.85 11.28
CA ASP A 297 22.12 -8.45 11.48
C ASP A 297 22.04 -7.54 10.21
N SER A 298 21.21 -7.91 9.24
CA SER A 298 21.51 -7.71 7.81
C SER A 298 20.79 -6.57 7.10
N GLY A 299 20.58 -5.43 7.75
CA GLY A 299 20.35 -4.15 7.06
C GLY A 299 19.02 -3.43 6.84
N PRO A 300 17.81 -3.97 6.92
CA PRO A 300 16.31 -3.22 5.42
C PRO A 300 15.08 -2.28 5.62
N THR A 301 14.89 -1.28 4.77
CA THR A 301 13.87 -0.23 4.95
C THR A 301 12.55 -0.38 4.18
N GLY A 302 12.20 0.46 3.19
CA GLY A 302 10.94 0.32 2.45
C GLY A 302 10.81 -1.06 1.77
N ILE A 303 9.62 -1.41 1.35
CA ILE A 303 9.34 -2.50 0.38
C ILE A 303 8.14 -2.00 -0.37
N VAL A 304 7.88 -2.71 -1.45
CA VAL A 304 6.55 -2.88 -2.00
C VAL A 304 6.21 -4.24 -2.63
N VAL A 305 5.10 -4.22 -3.36
CA VAL A 305 4.61 -5.25 -4.21
C VAL A 305 5.19 -5.32 -5.56
N GLY A 306 4.99 -6.48 -6.18
CA GLY A 306 5.12 -6.63 -7.61
C GLY A 306 3.87 -6.91 -8.41
N PRO A 307 3.88 -6.56 -9.70
CA PRO A 307 2.81 -6.90 -10.63
C PRO A 307 2.55 -8.41 -10.80
N ASP A 308 3.46 -9.28 -10.35
CA ASP A 308 3.26 -10.73 -10.23
C ASP A 308 2.37 -11.14 -9.05
N GLY A 309 2.12 -10.18 -8.17
CA GLY A 309 1.87 -10.37 -6.77
C GLY A 309 2.91 -9.58 -5.98
N ASN A 310 4.23 -9.69 -6.26
CA ASN A 310 5.12 -10.28 -5.26
C ASN A 310 5.86 -9.38 -4.26
N LEU A 311 6.95 -9.85 -3.60
CA LEU A 311 7.60 -9.24 -2.44
C LEU A 311 8.93 -8.61 -2.81
N TRP A 312 9.12 -7.34 -2.49
CA TRP A 312 10.27 -6.61 -3.03
C TRP A 312 10.81 -5.66 -2.00
N PHE A 313 11.80 -6.13 -1.25
CA PHE A 313 12.13 -5.74 0.12
C PHE A 313 13.53 -5.06 0.08
N THR A 314 13.71 -3.82 0.54
CA THR A 314 15.01 -3.13 0.51
C THR A 314 15.93 -3.43 1.68
N GLU A 315 17.05 -4.16 1.59
CA GLU A 315 17.98 -4.42 2.72
C GLU A 315 19.11 -3.43 3.17
N TYR A 316 18.83 -2.17 3.55
CA TYR A 316 19.73 -1.15 4.18
C TYR A 316 21.16 -1.64 4.59
N ASP A 317 21.62 -1.81 5.82
CA ASP A 317 23.02 -2.24 6.13
C ASP A 317 23.59 -3.53 5.44
N ASN A 318 22.87 -4.26 4.58
CA ASN A 318 23.43 -5.35 3.74
C ASN A 318 23.72 -4.98 2.28
N GLY A 319 22.77 -4.39 1.56
CA GLY A 319 22.79 -4.45 0.08
C GLY A 319 22.21 -5.75 -0.48
N VAL A 320 20.92 -6.00 -0.24
CA VAL A 320 20.18 -7.19 -0.70
C VAL A 320 18.74 -6.78 -1.03
N ILE A 321 18.12 -7.44 -2.01
CA ILE A 321 16.67 -7.46 -2.36
C ILE A 321 16.27 -8.95 -2.41
N GLY A 322 15.10 -9.41 -2.86
CA GLY A 322 14.60 -10.78 -2.59
C GLY A 322 13.13 -10.97 -3.01
N GLN A 323 12.40 -12.03 -2.54
CA GLN A 323 10.94 -12.29 -2.70
C GLN A 323 10.50 -13.60 -1.96
N VAL A 324 9.41 -14.34 -2.33
CA VAL A 324 8.67 -15.38 -1.52
C VAL A 324 7.29 -15.80 -2.11
N THR A 325 6.58 -16.78 -1.49
CA THR A 325 5.12 -17.08 -1.57
C THR A 325 4.30 -16.85 -0.25
N PRO A 326 2.99 -16.48 -0.31
CA PRO A 326 2.21 -15.88 0.81
C PRO A 326 1.90 -16.70 2.06
N ASP A 327 2.22 -17.96 2.03
CA ASP A 327 2.36 -18.79 3.23
C ASP A 327 3.42 -18.27 4.22
N GLY A 328 4.50 -17.63 3.75
CA GLY A 328 5.60 -17.09 4.59
C GLY A 328 7.03 -17.30 4.06
N SER A 329 7.21 -17.89 2.87
CA SER A 329 8.48 -18.42 2.34
C SER A 329 9.56 -17.43 1.80
N VAL A 330 10.21 -16.68 2.67
CA VAL A 330 11.38 -15.81 2.37
C VAL A 330 12.37 -16.30 1.30
N THR A 331 12.84 -15.40 0.43
CA THR A 331 13.89 -15.58 -0.59
C THR A 331 14.76 -14.31 -0.70
N GLU A 332 16.09 -14.43 -0.75
CA GLU A 332 17.03 -13.31 -0.95
C GLU A 332 17.60 -13.26 -2.38
N TYR A 333 17.80 -12.04 -2.87
CA TYR A 333 18.38 -11.56 -4.13
C TYR A 333 19.43 -10.48 -3.82
N PRO A 334 20.65 -10.87 -3.39
CA PRO A 334 21.72 -9.96 -3.06
C PRO A 334 22.06 -8.98 -4.16
N LEU A 335 22.64 -7.84 -3.77
CA LEU A 335 22.90 -6.78 -4.73
C LEU A 335 24.31 -6.79 -5.30
N PRO A 336 24.44 -6.46 -6.60
CA PRO A 336 25.74 -6.39 -7.27
C PRO A 336 26.70 -5.39 -6.61
N VAL A 337 26.19 -4.48 -5.75
CA VAL A 337 26.95 -3.75 -4.76
C VAL A 337 26.63 -4.15 -3.33
N GLN A 338 27.70 -4.19 -2.56
CA GLN A 338 27.75 -4.51 -1.15
C GLN A 338 27.75 -3.25 -0.30
N ASN A 339 27.01 -3.26 0.82
CA ASN A 339 26.73 -2.06 1.63
C ASN A 339 26.24 -0.89 0.76
N SER A 340 25.47 -1.20 -0.28
CA SER A 340 24.83 -0.16 -1.08
C SER A 340 23.87 0.61 -0.17
N HIS A 341 23.07 -0.05 0.66
CA HIS A 341 22.13 0.48 1.67
C HIS A 341 20.60 0.48 1.42
N PRO A 342 19.97 -0.64 1.00
CA PRO A 342 18.61 -0.62 0.48
C PRO A 342 17.45 0.12 1.22
N LEU A 343 16.71 1.09 0.61
CA LEU A 343 15.56 1.80 1.24
C LEU A 343 14.22 2.04 0.49
N GLY A 344 14.05 2.93 -0.48
CA GLY A 344 12.77 3.20 -1.14
C GLY A 344 12.48 2.26 -2.34
N ILE A 345 11.20 2.03 -2.68
CA ILE A 345 10.70 0.91 -3.52
C ILE A 345 9.15 0.83 -3.74
N THR A 346 8.52 0.97 -4.94
CA THR A 346 7.08 0.63 -5.31
C THR A 346 6.99 -0.37 -6.43
N ALA A 347 5.85 -1.05 -6.59
CA ALA A 347 5.51 -1.92 -7.70
C ALA A 347 5.81 -1.31 -9.06
N GLY A 348 5.88 -2.14 -10.08
CA GLY A 348 5.98 -1.70 -11.47
C GLY A 348 4.62 -1.62 -12.16
N PRO A 349 4.62 -1.16 -13.41
CA PRO A 349 3.47 -1.10 -14.32
C PRO A 349 3.48 -2.23 -15.37
N ASP A 350 4.60 -2.94 -15.47
CA ASP A 350 5.04 -3.72 -16.63
C ASP A 350 5.10 -5.23 -16.34
N GLY A 351 5.03 -5.61 -15.07
CA GLY A 351 5.38 -6.96 -14.62
C GLY A 351 6.39 -7.04 -13.45
N ASN A 352 7.03 -5.94 -13.07
CA ASN A 352 8.24 -5.97 -12.24
C ASN A 352 8.22 -5.02 -11.06
N VAL A 353 9.28 -5.04 -10.27
CA VAL A 353 9.52 -4.14 -9.13
C VAL A 353 10.95 -3.66 -9.20
N TRP A 354 11.52 -3.43 -8.04
CA TRP A 354 12.14 -2.17 -7.69
C TRP A 354 12.78 -2.26 -6.35
N PHE A 355 13.69 -1.32 -6.09
CA PHE A 355 14.37 -1.03 -4.84
C PHE A 355 15.52 -0.07 -5.05
N THR A 356 16.10 0.41 -3.97
CA THR A 356 17.23 1.33 -3.96
C THR A 356 18.02 1.21 -2.70
N GLU A 357 19.19 1.89 -2.53
CA GLU A 357 20.25 1.60 -1.55
C GLU A 357 21.33 2.63 -1.09
N SER A 358 21.13 3.25 0.07
CA SER A 358 21.57 4.59 0.44
C SER A 358 22.99 5.09 0.06
N THR A 359 24.07 4.35 0.32
CA THR A 359 25.48 4.80 0.33
C THR A 359 26.40 4.29 -0.83
N GLY A 360 27.03 5.17 -1.62
CA GLY A 360 27.87 4.88 -2.81
C GLY A 360 27.98 5.75 -4.15
N SER A 361 27.45 5.83 -5.44
CA SER A 361 26.37 5.65 -6.54
C SER A 361 25.84 4.38 -7.32
N ARG A 362 24.65 3.83 -7.03
CA ARG A 362 23.90 2.79 -7.84
C ARG A 362 22.32 2.91 -7.80
N ILE A 363 21.40 2.02 -8.32
CA ILE A 363 19.89 1.81 -8.03
C ILE A 363 19.27 0.48 -8.53
N GLY A 364 18.49 -0.26 -7.75
CA GLY A 364 17.64 -1.39 -8.21
C GLY A 364 16.27 -1.35 -8.95
N GLN A 365 16.16 -1.87 -10.18
CA GLN A 365 14.99 -2.68 -10.62
C GLN A 365 15.04 -4.04 -9.95
N ILE A 366 13.90 -4.69 -9.73
CA ILE A 366 13.87 -6.14 -9.63
C ILE A 366 12.63 -6.78 -10.26
N THR A 367 12.80 -7.64 -11.27
CA THR A 367 11.64 -8.30 -11.89
C THR A 367 10.94 -9.26 -10.95
N SER A 368 9.70 -9.61 -11.28
CA SER A 368 8.92 -10.70 -10.68
C SER A 368 9.68 -12.02 -10.44
N THR A 369 10.69 -12.30 -11.26
CA THR A 369 11.58 -13.45 -11.11
C THR A 369 12.91 -13.09 -10.43
N GLY A 370 12.91 -12.14 -9.50
CA GLY A 370 14.10 -11.72 -8.77
C GLY A 370 15.20 -11.11 -9.63
N SER A 371 14.88 -10.50 -10.77
CA SER A 371 15.90 -10.02 -11.70
C SER A 371 16.34 -8.57 -11.36
N VAL A 372 17.23 -8.47 -10.37
CA VAL A 372 17.87 -7.26 -9.84
C VAL A 372 18.59 -6.45 -10.94
N THR A 373 18.32 -5.18 -11.18
CA THR A 373 19.23 -4.29 -11.92
C THR A 373 19.61 -3.10 -11.09
N GLU A 374 20.87 -2.95 -10.74
CA GLU A 374 21.34 -1.66 -10.23
C GLU A 374 21.49 -0.63 -11.38
N PHE A 375 21.42 0.70 -11.16
CA PHE A 375 21.63 1.81 -12.12
C PHE A 375 22.68 2.84 -11.70
N PRO A 376 23.25 3.73 -12.55
CA PRO A 376 24.32 4.66 -12.18
C PRO A 376 24.03 6.15 -12.53
N LEU A 377 23.57 6.97 -11.59
CA LEU A 377 22.82 8.18 -11.89
C LEU A 377 22.53 9.16 -10.66
N PRO A 378 23.37 10.21 -10.40
CA PRO A 378 24.07 10.46 -9.12
C PRO A 378 24.47 11.94 -8.66
N THR A 379 25.37 12.10 -7.67
CA THR A 379 25.66 13.24 -6.71
C THR A 379 26.28 12.74 -5.38
N ALA A 380 27.58 12.92 -5.11
CA ALA A 380 28.33 12.45 -3.92
C ALA A 380 27.84 12.96 -2.54
N VAL A 381 28.15 12.17 -1.49
CA VAL A 381 28.05 12.43 -0.01
C VAL A 381 26.98 11.63 0.76
N SER A 382 25.72 12.08 0.83
CA SER A 382 24.55 11.51 1.55
C SER A 382 23.93 10.20 1.02
N LEU A 383 22.61 10.17 0.79
CA LEU A 383 21.83 8.94 0.54
C LEU A 383 20.43 9.16 -0.17
N PRO A 384 19.89 8.32 -1.13
CA PRO A 384 18.61 8.55 -1.95
C PRO A 384 16.98 8.14 -1.92
N PHE A 385 16.03 7.89 -0.91
CA PHE A 385 14.49 8.17 -0.87
C PHE A 385 13.25 7.15 -0.61
N GLY A 386 11.95 7.44 -0.90
CA GLY A 386 10.77 6.53 -0.61
C GLY A 386 9.46 6.82 -1.41
N ILE A 387 8.29 6.06 -1.32
CA ILE A 387 7.71 5.41 -2.56
C ILE A 387 6.21 5.03 -3.03
N ALA A 388 5.75 5.32 -4.30
CA ALA A 388 4.56 4.80 -5.11
C ALA A 388 4.49 5.00 -6.70
N ALA A 389 3.34 4.77 -7.40
CA ALA A 389 3.10 4.30 -8.83
C ALA A 389 3.32 5.22 -10.14
N GLY A 390 2.52 5.21 -11.26
CA GLY A 390 2.65 6.05 -12.54
C GLY A 390 1.35 6.54 -13.33
N PRO A 391 1.34 7.51 -14.33
CA PRO A 391 0.19 7.94 -15.18
C PRO A 391 0.34 8.11 -16.72
N ASP A 392 1.37 8.78 -17.21
CA ASP A 392 1.71 8.99 -18.63
C ASP A 392 2.43 7.78 -19.22
N GLY A 393 3.00 6.99 -18.32
CA GLY A 393 4.29 6.42 -18.62
C GLY A 393 5.12 5.96 -17.43
N ASN A 394 5.24 6.76 -16.35
CA ASN A 394 6.61 7.00 -15.83
C ASN A 394 6.94 6.73 -14.33
N LEU A 395 8.11 7.21 -13.82
CA LEU A 395 8.40 7.56 -12.39
C LEU A 395 9.37 8.80 -12.13
N TRP A 396 9.25 9.62 -11.04
CA TRP A 396 9.83 11.00 -10.75
C TRP A 396 10.37 11.19 -9.28
N PHE A 397 11.64 11.52 -8.95
CA PHE A 397 12.16 11.51 -7.54
C PHE A 397 12.74 12.72 -6.76
N THR A 398 12.68 12.65 -5.40
CA THR A 398 13.27 13.52 -4.31
C THR A 398 14.85 13.80 -4.41
N GLU A 399 15.66 14.36 -3.47
CA GLU A 399 17.17 14.39 -3.35
C GLU A 399 17.85 14.72 -1.98
N TYR A 400 18.88 13.90 -1.62
CA TYR A 400 19.66 13.78 -0.36
C TYR A 400 20.40 15.04 0.15
N PHE A 401 21.71 14.89 0.35
CA PHE A 401 22.65 15.87 0.90
C PHE A 401 23.36 16.78 -0.15
N GLY A 402 22.80 16.99 -1.34
CA GLY A 402 23.56 17.38 -2.53
C GLY A 402 23.06 18.64 -3.28
N GLY A 403 21.94 18.62 -4.05
CA GLY A 403 21.44 19.71 -4.93
C GLY A 403 20.95 19.41 -6.38
N GLN A 404 20.28 18.28 -6.70
CA GLN A 404 19.88 17.87 -8.08
C GLN A 404 18.77 16.76 -8.13
N VAL A 405 17.63 16.91 -8.84
CA VAL A 405 16.49 15.93 -8.77
C VAL A 405 15.81 15.45 -10.05
N GLY A 406 15.20 14.27 -10.23
CA GLY A 406 14.89 13.84 -11.62
C GLY A 406 13.69 12.95 -11.99
N ARG A 407 13.52 12.70 -13.30
CA ARG A 407 12.73 11.57 -13.84
C ARG A 407 13.47 11.03 -15.02
N ILE A 408 13.06 9.86 -15.41
CA ILE A 408 13.76 8.76 -16.04
C ILE A 408 12.81 8.11 -17.05
N THR A 409 13.20 7.27 -18.01
CA THR A 409 12.23 6.40 -18.76
C THR A 409 12.66 4.90 -18.72
N PRO A 410 12.24 3.96 -19.61
CA PRO A 410 12.70 2.53 -19.58
C PRO A 410 13.39 1.94 -20.87
N ALA A 411 14.76 1.95 -21.04
CA ALA A 411 15.62 1.54 -22.21
C ALA A 411 17.01 2.30 -22.47
N GLY A 412 17.71 2.95 -21.52
CA GLY A 412 18.50 4.19 -21.83
C GLY A 412 18.80 5.24 -20.71
N ASN A 413 18.97 6.51 -21.10
CA ASN A 413 18.16 7.73 -20.77
C ASN A 413 17.98 8.33 -19.33
N ILE A 414 18.95 9.15 -18.90
CA ILE A 414 19.27 9.42 -17.49
C ILE A 414 19.16 10.94 -16.97
N THR A 415 18.06 11.55 -16.40
CA THR A 415 17.73 13.08 -16.24
C THR A 415 17.38 13.82 -14.87
N GLU A 416 18.16 14.80 -14.30
CA GLU A 416 17.98 15.52 -12.95
C GLU A 416 17.91 17.15 -12.89
N PHE A 417 17.52 17.93 -11.81
CA PHE A 417 16.94 19.35 -11.82
C PHE A 417 16.87 20.42 -10.57
N ALA A 418 17.72 21.49 -10.34
CA ALA A 418 17.71 22.44 -9.13
C ALA A 418 17.76 24.05 -9.28
N VAL A 419 17.45 24.94 -8.26
CA VAL A 419 17.54 26.48 -8.19
C VAL A 419 18.87 27.27 -7.95
N PRO A 420 19.25 27.77 -6.74
CA PRO A 420 18.97 27.33 -5.34
C PRO A 420 17.71 27.71 -4.51
N HIS A 421 17.14 26.76 -3.71
CA HIS A 421 17.33 26.82 -2.24
C HIS A 421 18.12 25.64 -1.65
N SER A 422 19.31 25.97 -1.16
CA SER A 422 20.49 25.13 -1.25
C SER A 422 20.87 24.28 -0.01
N GLU A 423 19.95 23.60 0.66
CA GLU A 423 20.28 22.60 1.71
C GLU A 423 19.12 21.52 1.72
N ALA A 424 19.30 20.16 1.92
CA ALA A 424 18.34 18.95 1.91
C ALA A 424 18.55 17.54 2.61
N PHE A 425 17.49 16.66 2.62
CA PHE A 425 17.32 15.46 3.48
C PHE A 425 16.54 14.10 3.10
N PRO A 426 15.74 13.83 2.01
CA PRO A 426 15.03 12.56 1.57
C PRO A 426 13.84 11.82 2.29
N PHE A 427 12.61 11.65 1.69
CA PHE A 427 11.50 10.73 2.09
C PHE A 427 10.60 10.10 0.98
N GLY A 428 9.47 9.50 1.45
CA GLY A 428 8.34 8.74 0.84
C GLY A 428 7.81 9.23 -0.52
N ILE A 429 6.83 8.61 -1.20
CA ILE A 429 6.28 9.13 -2.47
C ILE A 429 4.97 8.41 -2.92
N ALA A 430 4.10 8.96 -3.81
CA ALA A 430 2.93 8.32 -4.46
C ALA A 430 2.13 9.22 -5.47
N ALA A 431 0.81 9.05 -5.68
CA ALA A 431 0.26 8.68 -6.98
C ALA A 431 -0.90 9.49 -7.71
N GLY A 432 -0.77 10.81 -8.01
CA GLY A 432 -1.70 11.86 -8.60
C GLY A 432 -3.06 11.63 -9.37
N PRO A 433 -3.92 12.68 -9.58
CA PRO A 433 -5.15 12.59 -10.41
C PRO A 433 -5.57 13.74 -11.41
N ASP A 434 -4.76 14.77 -11.76
CA ASP A 434 -5.00 15.69 -12.94
C ASP A 434 -3.90 15.65 -14.02
N GLY A 435 -2.70 15.16 -13.68
CA GLY A 435 -1.47 15.22 -14.49
C GLY A 435 -0.18 15.71 -13.79
N ASN A 436 -0.15 15.86 -12.47
CA ASN A 436 1.01 16.29 -11.65
C ASN A 436 1.41 15.17 -10.60
N LEU A 437 2.44 15.33 -9.71
CA LEU A 437 2.70 14.53 -8.45
C LEU A 437 3.23 15.26 -7.17
N TRP A 438 2.86 14.88 -5.90
CA TRP A 438 2.95 15.69 -4.62
C TRP A 438 4.30 15.84 -3.82
N PHE A 439 5.29 16.75 -4.16
CA PHE A 439 6.81 16.89 -3.88
C PHE A 439 7.65 17.02 -2.51
N THR A 440 7.53 16.37 -1.32
CA THR A 440 8.20 16.79 0.00
C THR A 440 9.70 17.12 0.16
N GLU A 441 9.99 18.02 1.12
CA GLU A 441 11.18 18.86 1.21
C GLU A 441 11.88 19.15 2.60
N TYR A 442 11.91 18.41 3.75
CA TYR A 442 12.62 18.76 5.06
C TYR A 442 13.12 20.27 5.13
N TRP A 443 14.30 20.76 5.46
CA TRP A 443 14.56 22.03 6.22
C TRP A 443 14.01 23.49 5.95
N ASP A 444 12.75 23.76 5.57
CA ASP A 444 12.23 25.16 5.38
C ASP A 444 10.79 25.53 5.73
N GLY A 445 9.77 24.87 5.24
CA GLY A 445 8.36 25.16 5.47
C GLY A 445 7.68 25.89 4.33
N LYS A 446 7.35 25.18 3.28
CA LYS A 446 6.46 25.49 2.15
C LYS A 446 6.02 24.21 1.54
N VAL A 447 4.99 24.30 0.66
CA VAL A 447 4.87 23.34 -0.43
C VAL A 447 4.26 23.76 -1.75
N GLY A 448 4.49 22.90 -2.74
CA GLY A 448 4.19 22.98 -4.14
C GLY A 448 3.67 21.64 -4.73
N ARG A 449 3.07 21.51 -5.94
CA ARG A 449 2.29 20.34 -6.44
C ARG A 449 3.09 19.16 -7.00
N ILE A 450 3.04 18.68 -8.26
CA ILE A 450 3.76 19.35 -9.36
C ILE A 450 3.66 18.66 -10.80
N THR A 451 3.51 19.42 -11.92
CA THR A 451 2.85 19.26 -13.30
C THR A 451 3.30 18.43 -14.59
N PRO A 452 2.51 18.37 -15.74
CA PRO A 452 2.79 17.78 -17.13
C PRO A 452 4.13 18.00 -17.97
N GLY A 453 4.31 18.98 -18.90
CA GLY A 453 5.64 19.60 -19.30
C GLY A 453 5.81 21.16 -19.15
N GLY A 454 6.80 21.73 -18.39
CA GLY A 454 7.03 23.20 -18.14
C GLY A 454 7.32 24.00 -16.79
N THR A 455 6.99 23.67 -15.50
CA THR A 455 6.76 24.69 -14.37
C THR A 455 6.49 24.26 -12.86
N ILE A 456 7.15 24.85 -11.82
CA ILE A 456 7.04 24.61 -10.33
C ILE A 456 6.24 25.70 -9.53
N THR A 457 5.85 25.45 -8.27
CA THR A 457 5.17 26.30 -7.27
C THR A 457 5.67 25.93 -5.87
N GLU A 458 5.48 26.80 -4.90
CA GLU A 458 6.00 26.80 -3.52
C GLU A 458 5.00 27.65 -2.68
N PHE A 459 5.18 27.80 -1.36
CA PHE A 459 4.20 28.49 -0.50
C PHE A 459 4.70 29.76 0.25
N PRO A 460 4.65 29.98 1.59
CA PRO A 460 4.36 29.12 2.76
C PRO A 460 2.89 29.18 3.30
N LEU A 461 2.27 28.07 3.75
CA LEU A 461 1.60 27.83 5.09
C LEU A 461 2.14 28.81 6.39
N PRO A 462 1.19 29.90 8.23
CA PRO A 462 1.64 30.63 9.57
C PRO A 462 1.67 30.04 11.05
N THR A 463 1.71 28.74 11.40
CA THR A 463 2.80 28.26 12.31
C THR A 463 4.03 27.76 11.56
N GLU A 464 5.03 28.61 11.66
CA GLU A 464 6.45 28.36 11.52
C GLU A 464 6.92 27.06 12.17
N GLY A 465 8.17 26.76 11.90
CA GLY A 465 8.97 25.75 12.55
C GLY A 465 8.51 24.33 12.33
N SER A 466 7.54 24.02 11.48
CA SER A 466 6.61 22.91 11.75
C SER A 466 6.68 21.69 10.81
N ARG A 467 7.49 21.83 9.81
CA ARG A 467 8.21 20.91 8.99
C ARG A 467 7.73 19.76 8.03
N PRO A 468 6.46 19.40 7.76
CA PRO A 468 6.12 18.64 6.51
C PRO A 468 6.38 17.09 6.17
N LEU A 469 5.39 16.28 5.69
CA LEU A 469 5.18 14.83 5.32
C LEU A 469 6.09 13.88 4.39
N GLY A 470 5.49 12.85 3.71
CA GLY A 470 5.98 11.82 2.70
C GLY A 470 4.95 10.69 2.26
N ILE A 471 4.44 10.53 1.03
CA ILE A 471 2.98 10.82 0.83
C ILE A 471 2.15 9.74 -0.06
N THR A 472 0.78 9.50 -0.04
CA THR A 472 -0.08 8.47 -0.88
C THR A 472 -1.47 8.87 -1.52
N ALA A 473 -2.25 8.13 -2.38
CA ALA A 473 -3.44 8.51 -3.29
C ALA A 473 -4.99 8.12 -3.11
N GLY A 474 -6.02 9.02 -3.27
CA GLY A 474 -7.50 8.75 -2.99
C GLY A 474 -8.57 8.93 -4.12
N PRO A 475 -9.93 8.95 -3.87
CA PRO A 475 -11.00 9.09 -4.93
C PRO A 475 -11.94 10.34 -5.10
N ASP A 476 -12.49 11.10 -4.11
CA ASP A 476 -13.38 12.30 -4.35
C ASP A 476 -12.68 13.63 -4.70
N GLY A 477 -11.94 14.26 -3.77
CA GLY A 477 -10.98 15.31 -4.10
C GLY A 477 -11.05 16.62 -3.32
N ASN A 478 -10.39 16.69 -2.15
CA ASN A 478 -10.02 17.87 -1.32
C ASN A 478 -8.65 17.40 -0.69
N VAL A 479 -7.36 17.78 -1.01
CA VAL A 479 -6.12 17.12 -0.38
C VAL A 479 -5.04 17.75 0.62
N TRP A 480 -4.10 16.89 1.16
CA TRP A 480 -3.28 16.63 2.42
C TRP A 480 -2.16 17.63 3.01
N PHE A 481 -1.48 17.31 4.18
CA PHE A 481 -0.82 18.12 5.32
C PHE A 481 0.57 17.74 5.99
N THR A 482 0.89 18.30 7.19
CA THR A 482 1.76 17.88 8.36
C THR A 482 3.27 17.66 8.45
N GLU A 483 4.05 17.65 9.59
CA GLU A 483 3.70 17.70 11.06
C GLU A 483 4.55 17.13 12.21
N TYR A 484 5.75 16.64 12.01
CA TYR A 484 6.55 15.88 12.96
C TYR A 484 7.15 16.47 14.26
N TRP A 485 6.57 17.51 14.79
CA TRP A 485 6.60 18.00 16.18
C TRP A 485 5.27 18.78 16.49
N GLY A 486 4.18 18.59 15.70
CA GLY A 486 3.10 19.52 15.30
C GLY A 486 1.85 19.78 16.17
N GLY A 487 0.61 19.37 15.81
CA GLY A 487 0.14 18.43 14.75
C GLY A 487 -1.40 18.40 14.48
N ASN A 488 -1.97 18.34 13.24
CA ASN A 488 -3.28 19.06 12.94
C ASN A 488 -4.45 18.62 11.92
N ILE A 489 -5.72 19.17 11.84
CA ILE A 489 -6.97 18.58 11.15
C ILE A 489 -7.94 19.36 10.11
N GLY A 490 -7.90 19.60 8.76
CA GLY A 490 -6.94 20.31 7.87
C GLY A 490 -7.21 21.25 6.59
N ARG A 491 -7.82 20.85 5.43
CA ARG A 491 -7.75 21.23 3.95
C ARG A 491 -6.47 21.86 3.28
N ILE A 492 -6.15 21.51 2.02
CA ILE A 492 -5.78 22.38 0.89
C ILE A 492 -6.25 21.72 -0.45
N THR A 493 -6.31 22.44 -1.59
CA THR A 493 -7.27 22.25 -2.73
C THR A 493 -6.67 22.52 -4.10
N PRO A 494 -7.21 22.15 -5.28
CA PRO A 494 -6.79 22.66 -6.61
C PRO A 494 -6.51 24.14 -6.86
N ALA A 495 -6.82 25.04 -5.92
CA ALA A 495 -6.39 26.43 -5.94
C ALA A 495 -5.29 26.77 -4.91
N GLY A 496 -5.11 25.99 -3.83
CA GLY A 496 -4.11 26.21 -2.79
C GLY A 496 -4.55 26.99 -1.53
N SER A 497 -5.63 26.61 -0.86
CA SER A 497 -6.20 27.33 0.32
C SER A 497 -5.67 26.97 1.74
N VAL A 498 -5.80 27.90 2.70
CA VAL A 498 -5.43 27.96 4.16
C VAL A 498 -6.09 26.91 5.07
N THR A 499 -5.61 26.60 6.29
CA THR A 499 -6.34 26.73 7.62
C THR A 499 -5.79 25.78 8.69
N GLU A 500 -5.87 26.24 9.98
CA GLU A 500 -5.75 25.58 11.29
C GLU A 500 -6.75 25.96 12.41
N PHE A 501 -6.71 25.28 13.59
CA PHE A 501 -7.32 25.52 14.91
C PHE A 501 -6.82 24.45 15.94
N PRO A 502 -6.87 24.63 17.28
CA PRO A 502 -6.06 23.84 18.25
C PRO A 502 -6.73 22.67 19.03
N VAL A 503 -5.89 21.86 19.72
CA VAL A 503 -6.13 20.48 20.26
C VAL A 503 -6.87 20.30 21.61
N PRO A 504 -7.36 19.06 21.89
CA PRO A 504 -7.71 18.58 23.24
C PRO A 504 -6.55 18.03 24.12
N THR A 505 -5.57 17.30 23.58
CA THR A 505 -4.50 16.56 24.32
C THR A 505 -3.18 16.55 23.52
N PRO A 506 -1.96 16.52 24.14
CA PRO A 506 -0.77 17.11 23.50
C PRO A 506 0.56 16.32 23.61
N GLY A 507 1.53 16.69 22.77
CA GLY A 507 2.84 16.07 22.66
C GLY A 507 2.93 14.54 22.72
N SER A 508 1.91 13.70 22.44
CA SER A 508 1.10 13.49 21.21
C SER A 508 1.84 12.82 20.04
N GLY A 509 1.39 12.79 18.77
CA GLY A 509 1.67 11.60 17.92
C GLY A 509 2.40 11.65 16.54
N PRO A 510 1.66 11.34 15.45
CA PRO A 510 1.72 10.34 14.34
C PRO A 510 2.89 10.11 13.32
N THR A 511 2.64 9.33 12.25
CA THR A 511 3.36 9.39 10.93
C THR A 511 2.65 9.18 9.58
N GLY A 512 1.36 8.86 9.48
CA GLY A 512 0.53 9.08 8.26
C GLY A 512 -0.94 8.66 8.39
N ILE A 513 -1.91 9.09 7.57
CA ILE A 513 -3.31 8.58 7.54
C ILE A 513 -3.91 8.53 6.12
N VAL A 514 -4.69 7.51 5.68
CA VAL A 514 -4.73 7.06 4.27
C VAL A 514 -5.94 6.29 3.50
N ALA A 515 -5.87 6.03 2.15
CA ALA A 515 -6.81 5.45 1.13
C ALA A 515 -7.18 4.00 1.16
N ALA A 516 -8.47 3.80 1.09
CA ALA A 516 -9.07 2.51 1.24
C ALA A 516 -10.52 2.60 0.70
N PRO A 517 -11.43 1.65 1.02
CA PRO A 517 -12.83 1.63 0.55
C PRO A 517 -13.98 2.30 1.35
N ASP A 518 -14.07 2.34 2.70
CA ASP A 518 -15.25 2.79 3.50
C ASP A 518 -15.78 4.23 3.32
N GLY A 519 -15.16 5.05 2.48
CA GLY A 519 -15.50 6.46 2.32
C GLY A 519 -14.82 7.47 3.27
N ASN A 520 -13.80 7.11 4.07
CA ASN A 520 -12.92 8.05 4.79
C ASN A 520 -11.79 7.34 5.55
N LEU A 521 -10.58 7.88 5.46
CA LEU A 521 -9.36 7.46 6.17
C LEU A 521 -9.55 7.49 7.72
N TRP A 522 -8.58 7.04 8.54
CA TRP A 522 -8.70 6.83 10.01
C TRP A 522 -7.37 7.19 10.74
N PHE A 523 -7.33 7.77 11.95
CA PHE A 523 -6.11 8.47 12.45
C PHE A 523 -4.98 7.72 13.13
N THR A 524 -3.90 8.47 13.42
CA THR A 524 -2.51 8.05 13.70
C THR A 524 -1.85 8.77 14.86
N GLU A 525 -0.91 8.19 15.65
CA GLU A 525 -0.65 8.63 17.05
C GLU A 525 0.79 8.52 17.72
N SER A 526 1.90 8.78 17.02
CA SER A 526 3.34 8.59 17.39
C SER A 526 3.96 8.63 18.78
N ARG A 527 4.21 9.79 19.38
CA ARG A 527 4.78 9.82 20.73
C ARG A 527 3.65 9.63 21.71
N GLY A 528 2.99 8.47 21.53
CA GLY A 528 1.64 8.21 21.95
C GLY A 528 1.15 6.79 21.76
N ASN A 529 1.47 6.05 20.70
CA ASN A 529 1.16 4.61 20.55
C ASN A 529 -0.29 4.19 20.48
N ARG A 530 -1.06 5.01 19.78
CA ARG A 530 -2.52 4.88 19.73
C ARG A 530 -2.98 4.46 18.35
N ILE A 531 -4.24 4.80 17.95
CA ILE A 531 -5.06 4.27 16.84
C ILE A 531 -6.54 4.83 16.63
N GLY A 532 -6.78 5.93 15.88
CA GLY A 532 -8.09 6.66 15.84
C GLY A 532 -8.96 6.72 14.53
N ARG A 533 -10.05 7.52 14.43
CA ARG A 533 -10.87 7.85 13.21
C ARG A 533 -11.03 9.35 13.02
N ILE A 534 -11.16 9.82 11.77
CA ILE A 534 -11.94 11.03 11.46
C ILE A 534 -12.63 11.04 10.06
N THR A 535 -13.85 11.60 10.00
CA THR A 535 -14.87 11.50 8.91
C THR A 535 -14.97 12.78 8.03
N PRO A 536 -15.64 12.82 6.85
CA PRO A 536 -15.48 13.78 5.73
C PRO A 536 -15.39 15.28 5.99
N ALA A 537 -15.77 15.76 7.16
CA ALA A 537 -15.84 17.17 7.51
C ALA A 537 -14.82 17.65 8.54
N GLY A 538 -13.98 16.76 9.13
CA GLY A 538 -13.06 17.16 10.21
C GLY A 538 -13.43 16.71 11.65
N SER A 539 -14.00 15.51 11.87
CA SER A 539 -14.42 14.93 13.19
C SER A 539 -13.52 13.88 13.94
N VAL A 540 -12.88 14.25 15.06
CA VAL A 540 -11.87 13.55 15.92
C VAL A 540 -12.36 12.54 17.00
N ALA A 541 -11.61 11.47 17.41
CA ALA A 541 -11.74 10.72 18.71
C ALA A 541 -10.68 9.61 19.13
N GLU A 542 -10.66 9.07 20.39
CA GLU A 542 -9.61 8.15 20.96
C GLU A 542 -10.01 7.06 22.04
N PHE A 543 -9.11 6.48 22.92
CA PHE A 543 -9.27 5.74 24.25
C PHE A 543 -8.04 4.91 24.92
N PRO A 544 -7.84 3.54 25.01
CA PRO A 544 -6.89 2.95 26.04
C PRO A 544 -6.14 1.52 25.90
N LEU A 545 -4.81 1.50 25.63
CA LEU A 545 -3.65 0.57 25.95
C LEU A 545 -3.71 -1.02 26.03
N PRO A 546 -2.76 -1.80 25.39
CA PRO A 546 -2.33 -3.13 25.94
C PRO A 546 -0.85 -3.63 25.97
N ASN A 547 0.21 -3.04 25.38
CA ASN A 547 1.61 -3.21 25.88
C ASN A 547 2.45 -1.95 25.59
N PRO A 548 2.92 -1.20 26.59
CA PRO A 548 3.35 0.20 26.45
C PRO A 548 4.87 0.40 26.28
N ASP A 549 5.30 1.68 26.31
CA ASP A 549 6.55 2.18 25.73
C ASP A 549 6.69 1.53 24.39
N SER A 550 5.73 1.83 23.52
CA SER A 550 5.57 3.12 22.79
C SER A 550 4.88 2.75 21.45
N ALA A 551 5.04 3.52 20.37
CA ALA A 551 5.31 3.07 18.99
C ALA A 551 4.87 1.69 18.36
N PRO A 552 4.07 1.76 17.28
CA PRO A 552 4.12 1.13 15.90
C PRO A 552 4.59 2.17 14.79
N TYR A 553 5.58 2.17 13.76
CA TYR A 553 6.21 3.02 12.53
C TYR A 553 5.60 3.72 11.14
N THR A 554 4.71 3.19 10.21
CA THR A 554 4.28 3.59 8.77
C THR A 554 2.82 3.07 8.17
N ILE A 555 2.28 2.95 6.86
CA ILE A 555 1.00 2.23 6.21
C ILE A 555 0.77 2.02 4.57
N ALA A 556 -0.06 1.19 3.82
CA ALA A 556 -0.51 1.27 2.29
C ALA A 556 -1.76 0.39 1.86
N SER A 557 -2.08 -0.03 0.57
CA SER A 557 -3.43 -0.48 0.00
C SER A 557 -3.78 -1.92 -0.56
N GLY A 558 -4.89 -2.56 -0.09
CA GLY A 558 -5.21 -4.03 -0.23
C GLY A 558 -6.65 -4.46 -0.65
N ALA A 559 -7.17 -5.68 -0.30
CA ALA A 559 -8.48 -6.17 -0.82
C ALA A 559 -9.55 -6.91 0.06
N ASP A 560 -9.28 -7.54 1.22
CA ASP A 560 -10.32 -8.33 1.97
C ASP A 560 -11.41 -7.54 2.72
N GLY A 561 -11.28 -6.22 2.84
CA GLY A 561 -12.17 -5.40 3.66
C GLY A 561 -11.73 -5.10 5.11
N ASN A 562 -10.45 -5.30 5.50
CA ASN A 562 -9.86 -5.14 6.85
C ASN A 562 -8.41 -4.58 6.79
N LEU A 563 -7.79 -4.19 7.93
CA LEU A 563 -6.56 -3.37 8.01
C LEU A 563 -5.54 -3.79 9.09
N TRP A 564 -4.25 -3.51 8.91
CA TRP A 564 -3.12 -4.10 9.69
C TRP A 564 -1.84 -3.20 9.76
N PHE A 565 -0.84 -3.48 10.60
CA PHE A 565 0.27 -2.51 10.89
C PHE A 565 1.45 -3.10 11.65
N THR A 566 2.65 -2.57 11.36
CA THR A 566 3.94 -2.75 12.05
C THR A 566 4.10 -1.85 13.27
N GLU A 567 5.20 -1.77 14.05
CA GLU A 567 5.68 -2.95 14.70
C GLU A 567 7.11 -3.05 15.35
N SER A 568 8.12 -2.15 15.56
CA SER A 568 8.81 0.22 17.01
C SER A 568 9.67 0.39 18.41
N THR A 569 9.62 -0.40 19.50
CA THR A 569 10.79 -1.02 20.24
C THR A 569 10.40 -2.43 20.76
N GLY A 570 10.02 -3.33 19.84
CA GLY A 570 8.78 -4.07 19.98
C GLY A 570 8.69 -5.39 19.20
N SER A 571 8.67 -5.39 17.85
CA SER A 571 8.41 -6.53 16.92
C SER A 571 7.04 -7.26 16.86
N ARG A 572 6.00 -6.77 16.14
CA ARG A 572 4.68 -7.41 15.73
C ARG A 572 4.01 -6.76 14.52
N ILE A 573 3.04 -7.49 13.93
CA ILE A 573 1.91 -6.96 13.17
C ILE A 573 0.66 -6.91 14.06
N GLY A 574 -0.17 -5.87 13.93
CA GLY A 574 -1.55 -5.81 14.39
C GLY A 574 -2.56 -5.98 13.25
N ARG A 575 -3.80 -6.46 13.47
CA ARG A 575 -4.94 -6.42 12.50
C ARG A 575 -6.21 -5.92 13.17
N ILE A 576 -7.04 -5.21 12.40
CA ILE A 576 -8.36 -4.69 12.76
C ILE A 576 -9.25 -4.36 11.53
N THR A 577 -10.46 -3.87 11.79
CA THR A 577 -11.70 -3.96 11.00
C THR A 577 -12.35 -2.58 10.84
N PRO A 578 -13.30 -2.33 9.90
CA PRO A 578 -13.92 -1.01 9.62
C PRO A 578 -14.59 -0.30 10.83
N THR A 579 -14.58 -0.92 12.01
CA THR A 579 -15.33 -0.56 13.20
C THR A 579 -14.57 -0.50 14.53
N GLY A 580 -13.34 -1.06 14.69
CA GLY A 580 -12.55 -0.87 15.93
C GLY A 580 -11.94 -2.05 16.73
N THR A 581 -11.78 -3.26 16.17
CA THR A 581 -11.48 -4.54 16.89
C THR A 581 -10.05 -5.16 16.82
N VAL A 582 -9.45 -5.67 17.93
CA VAL A 582 -7.97 -5.77 18.06
C VAL A 582 -7.39 -6.85 19.08
N ALA A 583 -6.51 -7.83 18.68
CA ALA A 583 -5.70 -8.80 19.51
C ALA A 583 -4.40 -9.39 18.81
N GLU A 584 -3.45 -10.17 19.42
CA GLU A 584 -1.99 -10.06 19.05
C GLU A 584 -1.00 -11.31 19.03
N PHE A 585 0.23 -11.20 18.44
CA PHE A 585 0.87 -12.27 17.60
C PHE A 585 2.44 -12.67 17.55
N PRO A 586 3.37 -12.52 18.53
CA PRO A 586 5.35 -12.55 18.22
C PRO A 586 6.12 -13.19 16.96
N LEU A 587 7.04 -12.44 16.27
CA LEU A 587 7.97 -12.90 15.19
C LEU A 587 9.19 -13.79 15.62
N PRO A 588 9.93 -14.52 14.73
CA PRO A 588 10.94 -15.52 15.13
C PRO A 588 12.49 -15.28 15.01
N THR A 589 13.05 -14.16 14.53
CA THR A 589 14.51 -13.82 14.55
C THR A 589 14.79 -12.65 15.50
N VAL A 590 15.35 -12.91 16.69
CA VAL A 590 15.16 -12.03 17.87
C VAL A 590 16.03 -10.76 17.92
N ASP A 591 15.47 -9.77 18.63
CA ASP A 591 15.57 -8.34 18.40
C ASP A 591 15.04 -7.97 17.03
N GLY A 592 14.26 -6.91 17.03
CA GLY A 592 13.62 -6.38 15.86
C GLY A 592 14.19 -5.07 15.40
N HIS A 593 13.40 -4.00 15.51
CA HIS A 593 13.61 -2.79 14.70
C HIS A 593 12.68 -2.16 13.57
N PRO A 594 11.40 -2.51 13.32
CA PRO A 594 10.89 -2.81 11.94
C PRO A 594 10.17 -1.93 10.88
N PHE A 595 10.73 -1.74 9.66
CA PHE A 595 10.29 -0.93 8.48
C PHE A 595 9.20 -1.50 7.49
N GLY A 596 9.42 -1.38 6.15
CA GLY A 596 8.59 -1.39 4.91
C GLY A 596 7.46 -2.42 4.67
N ILE A 597 6.47 -2.29 3.76
CA ILE A 597 5.58 -3.42 3.32
C ILE A 597 5.04 -3.22 1.80
N ALA A 598 4.21 -4.01 1.02
CA ALA A 598 3.67 -3.83 -0.42
C ALA A 598 2.27 -4.43 -0.94
N SER A 599 1.64 -3.75 -1.96
CA SER A 599 0.23 -3.46 -2.40
C SER A 599 -0.25 -4.23 -3.64
N GLY A 600 -0.46 -5.53 -3.47
CA GLY A 600 -0.45 -6.54 -4.53
C GLY A 600 -1.50 -6.43 -5.65
N PRO A 601 -1.30 -7.22 -6.72
CA PRO A 601 -2.36 -7.64 -7.64
C PRO A 601 -2.80 -9.13 -7.53
N ASP A 602 -2.10 -10.01 -6.80
CA ASP A 602 -2.37 -11.47 -6.83
C ASP A 602 -3.43 -11.97 -5.84
N GLY A 603 -3.86 -11.13 -4.91
CA GLY A 603 -4.64 -11.56 -3.76
C GLY A 603 -3.84 -11.81 -2.48
N ASN A 604 -2.57 -11.39 -2.41
CA ASN A 604 -1.68 -11.41 -1.23
C ASN A 604 -0.70 -10.22 -1.18
N LEU A 605 0.19 -10.19 -0.19
CA LEU A 605 0.62 -8.94 0.47
C LEU A 605 1.97 -9.11 1.19
N TRP A 606 2.86 -8.10 1.22
CA TRP A 606 4.32 -8.35 1.21
C TRP A 606 5.23 -7.52 2.27
N PHE A 607 6.34 -7.98 2.99
CA PHE A 607 7.33 -7.15 3.85
C PHE A 607 8.91 -7.35 3.83
N THR A 608 9.75 -6.34 4.25
CA THR A 608 11.26 -6.21 4.46
C THR A 608 11.97 -6.64 5.79
N GLU A 609 13.30 -6.38 5.95
CA GLU A 609 14.15 -5.66 7.03
C GLU A 609 15.69 -4.94 6.79
N TYR A 610 15.59 -4.12 8.01
CA TYR A 610 16.21 -2.79 8.57
C TYR A 610 17.65 -2.75 9.29
N PHE A 611 18.20 -3.76 10.00
CA PHE A 611 19.63 -4.07 10.47
C PHE A 611 19.58 -5.61 10.75
N GLY A 612 18.75 -6.32 9.97
CA GLY A 612 18.01 -7.51 10.34
C GLY A 612 18.12 -8.66 9.32
N GLY A 613 17.34 -8.66 8.23
CA GLY A 613 17.96 -9.05 6.96
C GLY A 613 17.25 -9.97 6.01
N ARG A 614 15.92 -10.20 6.10
CA ARG A 614 15.16 -10.71 4.94
C ARG A 614 13.70 -10.15 4.86
N ILE A 615 12.79 -10.82 4.14
CA ILE A 615 11.91 -10.27 2.99
C ILE A 615 10.81 -11.47 3.24
N GLY A 616 9.50 -11.30 3.54
CA GLY A 616 8.50 -12.42 3.79
C GLY A 616 6.97 -12.08 3.82
N GLN A 617 6.04 -13.07 3.95
CA GLN A 617 4.65 -12.95 3.37
C GLN A 617 3.40 -13.67 4.03
N ILE A 618 2.18 -13.09 3.89
CA ILE A 618 0.86 -13.37 4.52
C ILE A 618 -0.05 -13.70 3.34
N THR A 619 -0.97 -14.62 3.62
CA THR A 619 -1.97 -15.16 2.71
C THR A 619 -3.36 -14.76 3.17
N SER A 620 -4.24 -14.55 2.21
CA SER A 620 -5.65 -14.92 2.30
C SER A 620 -6.13 -15.45 0.95
N GLY A 621 -7.42 -15.76 0.85
CA GLY A 621 -8.09 -15.78 -0.45
C GLY A 621 -8.95 -14.53 -0.56
N ALA A 622 -8.40 -13.43 -1.06
CA ALA A 622 -9.18 -12.23 -1.39
C ALA A 622 -8.89 -11.64 -2.78
N GLY A 623 -7.96 -12.23 -3.54
CA GLY A 623 -7.88 -12.05 -4.99
C GLY A 623 -9.03 -12.76 -5.73
N PRO A 624 -9.05 -12.71 -7.08
CA PRO A 624 -9.84 -13.66 -7.85
C PRO A 624 -9.52 -15.09 -7.41
N THR A 625 -10.54 -15.93 -7.37
CA THR A 625 -10.48 -17.27 -6.76
C THR A 625 -9.31 -18.08 -7.34
N THR A 626 -8.40 -18.55 -6.49
CA THR A 626 -7.24 -19.36 -6.91
C THR A 626 -7.62 -20.74 -7.43
N ASP A 627 -8.91 -21.13 -7.33
CA ASP A 627 -9.51 -22.21 -8.11
C ASP A 627 -9.89 -21.69 -9.52
N PRO A 628 -9.26 -22.20 -10.60
CA PRO A 628 -9.56 -21.78 -11.97
C PRO A 628 -11.02 -22.01 -12.39
N LEU A 629 -11.73 -22.96 -11.77
CA LEU A 629 -13.13 -23.25 -12.08
C LEU A 629 -14.09 -22.20 -11.53
N GLU A 630 -13.79 -21.63 -10.36
CA GLU A 630 -14.55 -20.50 -9.80
C GLU A 630 -14.30 -19.23 -10.64
N GLN A 631 -13.07 -19.00 -11.12
CA GLN A 631 -12.78 -17.87 -12.00
C GLN A 631 -13.46 -18.00 -13.38
N GLU A 632 -13.37 -19.18 -14.02
CA GLU A 632 -14.07 -19.45 -15.29
C GLU A 632 -15.59 -19.28 -15.13
N LEU A 633 -16.16 -19.71 -13.99
CA LEU A 633 -17.57 -19.50 -13.67
C LEU A 633 -17.94 -18.01 -13.59
N PHE A 634 -17.15 -17.20 -12.89
CA PHE A 634 -17.40 -15.77 -12.75
C PHE A 634 -17.36 -15.04 -14.10
N ASP A 635 -16.36 -15.35 -14.94
CA ASP A 635 -16.23 -14.79 -16.28
C ASP A 635 -17.41 -15.18 -17.19
N LEU A 636 -17.90 -16.43 -17.07
CA LEU A 636 -19.07 -16.89 -17.83
C LEU A 636 -20.37 -16.26 -17.35
N VAL A 637 -20.56 -16.02 -16.05
CA VAL A 637 -21.70 -15.24 -15.51
C VAL A 637 -21.67 -13.80 -16.06
N ASN A 638 -20.50 -13.16 -16.06
CA ASN A 638 -20.34 -11.81 -16.62
C ASN A 638 -20.57 -11.76 -18.13
N ARG A 639 -20.15 -12.80 -18.86
CA ARG A 639 -20.46 -12.97 -20.28
C ARG A 639 -21.96 -13.18 -20.52
N ALA A 640 -22.65 -13.96 -19.70
CA ALA A 640 -24.10 -14.15 -19.79
C ALA A 640 -24.90 -12.87 -19.48
N ARG A 641 -24.40 -12.03 -18.56
CA ARG A 641 -24.98 -10.73 -18.20
C ARG A 641 -24.85 -9.67 -19.30
N THR A 642 -23.70 -9.64 -19.97
CA THR A 642 -23.37 -8.67 -21.03
C THR A 642 -23.82 -9.12 -22.42
N HIS A 643 -23.86 -10.44 -22.66
CA HIS A 643 -24.23 -11.08 -23.93
C HIS A 643 -25.31 -12.19 -23.76
N PRO A 644 -26.51 -11.87 -23.22
CA PRO A 644 -27.59 -12.85 -23.04
C PRO A 644 -28.12 -13.46 -24.34
N GLU A 645 -27.82 -12.88 -25.50
CA GLU A 645 -28.11 -13.44 -26.82
C GLU A 645 -27.36 -14.74 -27.12
N LEU A 646 -26.22 -14.98 -26.45
CA LEU A 646 -25.46 -16.22 -26.57
C LEU A 646 -26.14 -17.40 -25.86
N TYR A 647 -27.09 -17.11 -24.97
CA TYR A 647 -27.84 -18.09 -24.18
C TYR A 647 -29.33 -17.95 -24.53
N PRO A 648 -29.80 -18.47 -25.69
CA PRO A 648 -31.22 -18.43 -26.04
C PRO A 648 -32.05 -19.34 -25.12
N LEU A 649 -33.33 -19.01 -24.93
CA LEU A 649 -34.28 -19.89 -24.25
C LEU A 649 -34.52 -21.14 -25.10
N LEU A 650 -34.30 -22.33 -24.52
CA LEU A 650 -34.58 -23.61 -25.20
C LEU A 650 -36.04 -24.04 -25.11
N GLU A 651 -36.76 -23.60 -24.06
CA GLU A 651 -38.19 -23.82 -23.89
C GLU A 651 -38.98 -22.51 -24.12
N PRO A 652 -40.26 -22.59 -24.54
CA PRO A 652 -41.10 -21.40 -24.66
C PRO A 652 -41.31 -20.74 -23.31
N ASP A 653 -41.09 -19.42 -23.20
CA ASP A 653 -41.57 -18.64 -22.05
C ASP A 653 -43.11 -18.51 -22.14
N PRO A 654 -43.89 -19.16 -21.26
CA PRO A 654 -45.36 -19.14 -21.35
C PRO A 654 -45.97 -17.91 -20.65
N LEU A 655 -45.16 -17.15 -19.91
CA LEU A 655 -45.58 -16.10 -18.98
C LEU A 655 -45.11 -14.71 -19.45
N GLY A 656 -44.00 -14.65 -20.18
CA GLY A 656 -43.38 -13.41 -20.67
C GLY A 656 -42.53 -12.71 -19.61
N GLU A 657 -42.02 -13.46 -18.63
CA GLU A 657 -41.27 -12.95 -17.47
C GLU A 657 -39.73 -12.99 -17.67
N ALA A 658 -39.23 -13.70 -18.69
CA ALA A 658 -37.79 -13.85 -18.92
C ALA A 658 -37.13 -12.60 -19.53
N LYS A 659 -36.15 -12.02 -18.83
CA LYS A 659 -35.39 -10.86 -19.32
C LYS A 659 -34.40 -11.27 -20.41
N MET A 660 -34.43 -10.52 -21.52
CA MET A 660 -33.49 -10.66 -22.65
C MET A 660 -32.60 -9.42 -22.86
N THR A 661 -32.76 -8.39 -22.04
CA THR A 661 -31.99 -7.15 -22.14
C THR A 661 -30.69 -7.27 -21.34
N ALA A 662 -29.55 -7.17 -22.03
CA ALA A 662 -28.22 -7.12 -21.43
C ALA A 662 -28.07 -5.99 -20.41
N CYS A 663 -27.18 -6.17 -19.44
CA CYS A 663 -26.62 -5.07 -18.65
C CYS A 663 -25.26 -4.70 -19.24
N SER A 664 -25.04 -3.41 -19.53
CA SER A 664 -23.78 -2.94 -20.13
C SER A 664 -22.57 -3.06 -19.20
N ASN A 665 -22.82 -3.16 -17.89
CA ASN A 665 -21.79 -3.27 -16.87
C ASN A 665 -21.71 -4.72 -16.37
N PRO A 666 -20.53 -5.36 -16.33
CA PRO A 666 -20.34 -6.61 -15.60
C PRO A 666 -20.56 -6.41 -14.10
N PHE A 667 -20.68 -7.51 -13.36
CA PHE A 667 -20.53 -7.52 -11.91
C PHE A 667 -19.07 -7.31 -11.52
N GLN A 668 -18.84 -6.56 -10.45
CA GLN A 668 -17.60 -6.56 -9.69
C GLN A 668 -17.53 -7.84 -8.83
N PHE A 669 -16.34 -8.41 -8.66
CA PHE A 669 -16.14 -9.58 -7.80
C PHE A 669 -16.23 -9.16 -6.32
N SER A 670 -16.89 -9.97 -5.50
CA SER A 670 -16.96 -9.80 -4.06
C SER A 670 -16.56 -11.10 -3.36
N GLN A 671 -15.39 -11.10 -2.73
CA GLN A 671 -14.88 -12.22 -1.93
C GLN A 671 -15.87 -12.61 -0.83
N GLN A 672 -16.52 -11.61 -0.21
CA GLN A 672 -17.49 -11.86 0.85
C GLN A 672 -18.72 -12.61 0.33
N LEU A 673 -19.21 -12.30 -0.87
CA LEU A 673 -20.27 -13.09 -1.52
C LEU A 673 -19.77 -14.49 -1.93
N ARG A 674 -18.51 -14.61 -2.37
CA ARG A 674 -17.88 -15.91 -2.71
C ARG A 674 -17.80 -16.84 -1.50
N ASP A 675 -17.36 -16.36 -0.34
CA ASP A 675 -17.25 -17.19 0.86
C ASP A 675 -18.62 -17.58 1.43
N ILE A 676 -19.63 -16.70 1.33
CA ILE A 676 -21.01 -17.05 1.67
C ILE A 676 -21.55 -18.13 0.72
N ALA A 677 -21.32 -18.00 -0.59
CA ALA A 677 -21.71 -18.98 -1.60
C ALA A 677 -21.01 -20.35 -1.39
N TYR A 678 -19.71 -20.35 -1.08
CA TYR A 678 -18.93 -21.55 -0.78
C TYR A 678 -19.39 -22.22 0.52
N ALA A 679 -19.62 -21.44 1.59
CA ALA A 679 -20.13 -21.96 2.86
C ALA A 679 -21.54 -22.58 2.70
N HIS A 680 -22.39 -22.01 1.84
CA HIS A 680 -23.71 -22.58 1.52
C HIS A 680 -23.59 -23.90 0.74
N SER A 681 -22.76 -23.94 -0.31
CA SER A 681 -22.47 -25.18 -1.06
C SER A 681 -21.90 -26.28 -0.13
N SER A 682 -21.00 -25.91 0.79
CA SER A 682 -20.45 -26.82 1.80
C SER A 682 -21.52 -27.34 2.77
N TYR A 683 -22.42 -26.49 3.25
CA TYR A 683 -23.57 -26.90 4.08
C TYR A 683 -24.50 -27.88 3.35
N LEU A 684 -24.90 -27.58 2.11
CA LEU A 684 -25.79 -28.46 1.33
C LEU A 684 -25.17 -29.83 1.08
N SER A 685 -23.86 -29.93 0.93
CA SER A 685 -23.14 -31.21 0.82
C SER A 685 -23.30 -32.15 2.03
N THR A 686 -23.66 -31.61 3.20
CA THR A 686 -23.88 -32.42 4.42
C THR A 686 -25.28 -33.03 4.49
N LEU A 687 -26.22 -32.55 3.66
CA LEU A 687 -27.61 -32.97 3.69
C LEU A 687 -27.88 -34.17 2.74
N PRO A 688 -28.83 -35.07 3.07
CA PRO A 688 -29.33 -36.06 2.11
C PRO A 688 -30.02 -35.38 0.93
N ASN A 689 -29.94 -35.94 -0.29
CA ASN A 689 -30.59 -35.37 -1.48
C ASN A 689 -32.07 -34.98 -1.28
N ALA A 690 -32.82 -35.79 -0.53
CA ALA A 690 -34.24 -35.52 -0.25
C ALA A 690 -34.48 -34.27 0.62
N GLN A 691 -33.46 -33.75 1.29
CA GLN A 691 -33.49 -32.47 2.02
C GLN A 691 -32.92 -31.33 1.18
N VAL A 692 -31.89 -31.57 0.35
CA VAL A 692 -31.41 -30.59 -0.65
C VAL A 692 -32.54 -30.20 -1.61
N LEU A 693 -33.34 -31.18 -2.06
CA LEU A 693 -34.49 -31.00 -2.94
C LEU A 693 -35.79 -30.57 -2.23
N ALA A 694 -35.79 -30.36 -0.91
CA ALA A 694 -36.99 -30.01 -0.15
C ALA A 694 -37.01 -28.52 0.25
N ASP A 695 -38.23 -27.99 0.38
CA ASP A 695 -38.59 -26.79 1.15
C ASP A 695 -37.63 -25.60 1.02
N THR A 696 -37.24 -25.26 -0.21
CA THR A 696 -36.48 -24.04 -0.59
C THR A 696 -35.05 -23.94 -0.04
N ASN A 697 -34.43 -25.02 0.44
CA ASN A 697 -33.09 -24.99 1.06
C ASN A 697 -31.96 -24.44 0.15
N MET A 698 -32.17 -24.44 -1.17
CA MET A 698 -31.30 -23.80 -2.17
C MET A 698 -31.25 -22.25 -2.07
N HIS A 699 -32.16 -21.63 -1.31
CA HIS A 699 -32.22 -20.19 -1.04
C HIS A 699 -32.21 -19.88 0.47
N ARG A 700 -31.74 -20.82 1.30
CA ARG A 700 -31.71 -20.72 2.77
C ARG A 700 -30.32 -20.96 3.33
N GLY A 701 -29.96 -20.27 4.40
CA GLY A 701 -28.73 -20.52 5.14
C GLY A 701 -28.79 -21.77 6.03
N PRO A 702 -27.67 -22.11 6.71
CA PRO A 702 -27.58 -23.28 7.58
C PRO A 702 -28.55 -23.32 8.77
N ASP A 703 -29.14 -22.17 9.13
CA ASP A 703 -30.13 -22.01 10.21
C ASP A 703 -31.59 -22.08 9.71
N GLY A 704 -31.80 -22.24 8.41
CA GLY A 704 -33.13 -22.41 7.79
C GLY A 704 -33.91 -21.12 7.57
N LYS A 705 -33.31 -19.94 7.73
CA LYS A 705 -33.88 -18.66 7.25
C LYS A 705 -33.73 -18.52 5.74
N LEU A 706 -34.38 -17.53 5.12
CA LEU A 706 -34.10 -17.11 3.74
C LEU A 706 -32.96 -16.08 3.76
N VAL A 707 -32.05 -16.11 2.78
CA VAL A 707 -30.79 -15.33 2.80
C VAL A 707 -30.91 -13.81 3.02
N TRP A 708 -32.08 -13.23 2.72
CA TRP A 708 -32.41 -11.81 2.89
C TRP A 708 -33.10 -11.50 4.24
N GLU A 709 -33.26 -12.48 5.12
CA GLU A 709 -33.83 -12.32 6.46
C GLU A 709 -32.76 -11.93 7.50
N ILE A 710 -33.21 -11.21 8.53
CA ILE A 710 -32.32 -10.61 9.53
C ILE A 710 -31.46 -11.67 10.23
N GLY A 711 -30.14 -11.49 10.14
CA GLY A 711 -29.13 -12.34 10.77
C GLY A 711 -28.59 -13.49 9.90
N GLU A 712 -29.01 -13.59 8.63
CA GLU A 712 -28.32 -14.44 7.63
C GLU A 712 -27.01 -13.81 7.15
N PRO A 713 -26.01 -14.58 6.66
CA PRO A 713 -24.70 -14.04 6.30
C PRO A 713 -24.74 -12.92 5.26
N MET A 714 -25.61 -12.97 4.24
CA MET A 714 -25.74 -11.87 3.27
C MET A 714 -26.28 -10.58 3.92
N TYR A 715 -27.25 -10.70 4.83
CA TYR A 715 -27.80 -9.58 5.59
C TYR A 715 -26.75 -9.00 6.56
N VAL A 716 -26.00 -9.86 7.26
CA VAL A 716 -24.93 -9.46 8.18
C VAL A 716 -23.77 -8.79 7.43
N ALA A 717 -23.52 -9.22 6.20
CA ALA A 717 -22.58 -8.61 5.26
C ALA A 717 -23.10 -7.31 4.59
N GLY A 718 -24.32 -6.86 4.93
CA GLY A 718 -24.87 -5.57 4.49
C GLY A 718 -25.53 -5.54 3.11
N TYR A 719 -25.61 -6.67 2.38
CA TYR A 719 -26.11 -6.66 1.00
C TYR A 719 -27.63 -6.55 0.91
N LEU A 720 -28.09 -5.53 0.19
CA LEU A 720 -29.48 -5.41 -0.31
C LEU A 720 -29.64 -6.22 -1.61
N GLY A 721 -29.40 -7.54 -1.52
CA GLY A 721 -29.33 -8.47 -2.65
C GLY A 721 -30.22 -9.72 -2.56
N PHE A 722 -30.14 -10.57 -3.59
CA PHE A 722 -30.79 -11.89 -3.65
C PHE A 722 -29.75 -12.96 -3.99
N ARG A 723 -29.76 -14.12 -3.32
CA ARG A 723 -28.97 -15.29 -3.72
C ARG A 723 -29.43 -15.82 -5.08
N GLY A 724 -28.48 -16.03 -5.99
CA GLY A 724 -28.64 -16.90 -7.15
C GLY A 724 -28.44 -18.37 -6.78
N GLU A 725 -29.27 -19.23 -7.36
CA GLU A 725 -29.38 -20.66 -7.07
C GLU A 725 -28.07 -21.44 -7.00
N ASN A 726 -28.11 -22.50 -6.18
CA ASN A 726 -27.14 -23.60 -6.21
C ASN A 726 -27.52 -24.68 -7.25
N VAL A 727 -26.67 -24.94 -8.25
CA VAL A 727 -26.83 -26.05 -9.21
C VAL A 727 -25.93 -27.22 -8.81
N PHE A 728 -26.49 -28.43 -8.76
CA PHE A 728 -25.79 -29.64 -8.29
C PHE A 728 -25.92 -30.83 -9.23
N PHE A 729 -24.90 -31.70 -9.24
CA PHE A 729 -24.75 -32.79 -10.21
C PHE A 729 -24.27 -34.11 -9.58
N GLN A 730 -24.62 -35.24 -10.22
CA GLN A 730 -24.26 -36.61 -9.81
C GLN A 730 -23.21 -37.20 -10.78
N GLU A 731 -22.18 -37.84 -10.23
CA GLU A 731 -21.19 -38.57 -11.03
C GLU A 731 -21.82 -39.80 -11.71
N GLY A 732 -21.60 -39.97 -13.01
CA GLY A 732 -22.02 -41.16 -13.77
C GLY A 732 -23.41 -41.11 -14.40
N GLN A 733 -24.08 -39.95 -14.39
CA GLN A 733 -25.16 -39.68 -15.35
C GLN A 733 -24.58 -39.62 -16.79
N PRO A 734 -25.39 -39.84 -17.84
CA PRO A 734 -24.90 -39.97 -19.21
C PRO A 734 -24.69 -38.62 -19.92
N GLU A 735 -23.90 -37.73 -19.32
CA GLU A 735 -23.16 -36.61 -19.94
C GLU A 735 -22.03 -36.18 -18.95
N PRO A 736 -21.01 -35.39 -19.36
CA PRO A 736 -19.76 -35.27 -18.60
C PRO A 736 -19.93 -34.57 -17.23
N PRO A 737 -18.94 -34.66 -16.31
CA PRO A 737 -18.92 -33.81 -15.12
C PRO A 737 -19.06 -32.34 -15.54
N PRO A 738 -19.85 -31.54 -14.82
CA PRO A 738 -20.23 -30.20 -15.24
C PRO A 738 -19.01 -29.29 -15.27
N ASP A 739 -18.72 -28.73 -16.45
CA ASP A 739 -17.89 -27.54 -16.54
C ASP A 739 -18.67 -26.29 -16.08
N PRO A 740 -17.99 -25.17 -15.75
CA PRO A 740 -18.65 -23.92 -15.38
C PRO A 740 -19.66 -23.40 -16.41
N ALA A 741 -19.49 -23.71 -17.71
CA ALA A 741 -20.41 -23.27 -18.75
C ALA A 741 -21.78 -23.96 -18.65
N GLN A 742 -21.84 -25.23 -18.23
CA GLN A 742 -23.11 -25.92 -17.97
C GLN A 742 -23.89 -25.33 -16.79
N ALA A 743 -23.21 -24.82 -15.75
CA ALA A 743 -23.87 -24.15 -14.63
C ALA A 743 -24.51 -22.81 -15.08
N VAL A 744 -23.77 -22.00 -15.84
CA VAL A 744 -24.30 -20.74 -16.41
C VAL A 744 -25.38 -21.00 -17.45
N GLU A 745 -25.24 -22.05 -18.27
CA GLU A 745 -26.27 -22.47 -19.22
C GLU A 745 -27.57 -22.87 -18.50
N PHE A 746 -27.48 -23.61 -17.39
CA PHE A 746 -28.63 -23.97 -16.55
C PHE A 746 -29.34 -22.72 -16.01
N TRP A 747 -28.62 -21.81 -15.35
CA TRP A 747 -29.16 -20.56 -14.80
C TRP A 747 -29.82 -19.69 -15.86
N MET A 748 -29.27 -19.66 -17.08
CA MET A 748 -29.82 -18.86 -18.17
C MET A 748 -31.00 -19.53 -18.89
N GLN A 749 -31.13 -20.86 -18.89
CA GLN A 749 -32.12 -21.55 -19.74
C GLN A 749 -33.37 -22.07 -19.04
N LYS A 750 -33.26 -22.66 -17.84
CA LYS A 750 -34.37 -23.43 -17.22
C LYS A 750 -35.35 -22.61 -16.38
N ASP A 751 -35.15 -21.30 -16.36
CA ASP A 751 -35.77 -20.36 -15.44
C ASP A 751 -37.31 -20.24 -15.60
N SER A 752 -37.80 -20.32 -16.84
CA SER A 752 -39.20 -20.04 -17.20
C SER A 752 -40.21 -21.11 -16.78
N ALA A 753 -39.76 -22.35 -16.53
CA ALA A 753 -40.64 -23.47 -16.17
C ALA A 753 -40.82 -23.66 -14.65
N LEU A 754 -39.93 -23.06 -13.84
CA LEU A 754 -39.86 -23.28 -12.38
C LEU A 754 -40.06 -22.01 -11.53
N HIS A 755 -40.13 -20.83 -12.16
CA HIS A 755 -40.33 -19.50 -11.54
C HIS A 755 -39.21 -19.03 -10.59
N TRP A 756 -37.95 -19.44 -10.81
CA TRP A 756 -36.87 -19.17 -9.86
C TRP A 756 -36.11 -17.84 -10.09
N GLN A 757 -36.24 -17.25 -11.29
CA GLN A 757 -35.79 -15.92 -11.73
C GLN A 757 -34.26 -15.68 -11.80
N HIS A 758 -33.45 -16.71 -12.04
CA HIS A 758 -31.98 -16.62 -12.10
C HIS A 758 -31.46 -15.80 -13.29
N ARG A 759 -32.08 -15.95 -14.47
CA ARG A 759 -31.77 -15.10 -15.63
C ARG A 759 -32.08 -13.64 -15.33
N ASN A 760 -33.21 -13.39 -14.67
CA ASN A 760 -33.62 -12.04 -14.30
C ASN A 760 -32.69 -11.41 -13.25
N LEU A 761 -32.11 -12.24 -12.37
CA LEU A 761 -31.12 -11.85 -11.37
C LEU A 761 -29.74 -11.53 -11.98
N ILE A 762 -29.20 -12.41 -12.82
CA ILE A 762 -27.96 -12.18 -13.59
C ILE A 762 -28.09 -10.90 -14.42
N LEU A 763 -29.25 -10.71 -15.06
CA LEU A 763 -29.59 -9.52 -15.83
C LEU A 763 -30.20 -8.38 -14.98
N ASN A 764 -30.10 -8.40 -13.65
CA ASN A 764 -30.52 -7.26 -12.84
C ASN A 764 -29.43 -6.18 -12.83
N CYS A 765 -29.64 -5.11 -13.60
CA CYS A 765 -28.64 -4.04 -13.75
C CYS A 765 -28.56 -3.09 -12.54
N THR A 766 -29.37 -3.29 -11.49
CA THR A 766 -29.19 -2.59 -10.21
C THR A 766 -28.26 -3.33 -9.25
N ALA A 767 -28.02 -4.63 -9.46
CA ALA A 767 -27.02 -5.38 -8.70
C ALA A 767 -25.63 -5.12 -9.31
N LEU A 768 -24.66 -4.77 -8.46
CA LEU A 768 -23.31 -4.34 -8.86
C LEU A 768 -22.23 -5.39 -8.54
N GLU A 769 -22.37 -6.13 -7.44
CA GLU A 769 -21.40 -7.11 -6.95
C GLU A 769 -21.92 -8.54 -7.12
N ALA A 770 -21.02 -9.49 -7.36
CA ALA A 770 -21.29 -10.92 -7.36
C ALA A 770 -20.11 -11.73 -6.81
N GLY A 771 -20.40 -12.90 -6.24
CA GLY A 771 -19.42 -13.91 -5.85
C GLY A 771 -19.93 -15.31 -6.19
N VAL A 772 -19.04 -16.21 -6.60
CA VAL A 772 -19.37 -17.57 -7.02
C VAL A 772 -18.69 -18.60 -6.13
N GLY A 773 -19.36 -19.71 -5.83
CA GLY A 773 -18.83 -20.74 -4.94
C GLY A 773 -18.99 -22.14 -5.51
N TYR A 774 -17.87 -22.84 -5.71
CA TYR A 774 -17.79 -24.23 -6.11
C TYR A 774 -17.47 -25.13 -4.92
N PHE A 775 -18.21 -26.22 -4.74
CA PHE A 775 -17.86 -27.26 -3.77
C PHE A 775 -17.92 -28.63 -4.41
N HIS A 776 -16.80 -29.36 -4.37
CA HIS A 776 -16.73 -30.76 -4.75
C HIS A 776 -16.60 -31.66 -3.52
N GLN A 777 -17.33 -32.77 -3.51
CA GLN A 777 -17.14 -33.84 -2.55
C GLN A 777 -17.08 -35.20 -3.24
N ALA A 778 -15.89 -35.80 -3.23
CA ALA A 778 -15.70 -37.17 -3.69
C ALA A 778 -16.59 -38.14 -2.90
N ARG A 779 -17.54 -38.77 -3.59
CA ARG A 779 -18.39 -39.86 -3.06
C ARG A 779 -17.99 -41.18 -3.76
N PRO A 780 -18.36 -42.36 -3.21
CA PRO A 780 -18.08 -43.63 -3.89
C PRO A 780 -18.77 -43.71 -5.25
N LEU A 781 -18.05 -44.18 -6.28
CA LEU A 781 -18.59 -44.46 -7.61
C LEU A 781 -19.89 -45.27 -7.55
N GLY A 782 -20.96 -44.72 -8.12
CA GLY A 782 -22.32 -45.28 -8.05
C GLY A 782 -23.15 -44.83 -6.84
N SER A 783 -22.69 -43.86 -6.06
CA SER A 783 -23.53 -43.13 -5.11
C SER A 783 -24.66 -42.39 -5.84
N THR A 784 -25.82 -42.27 -5.20
CA THR A 784 -26.91 -41.39 -5.66
C THR A 784 -26.75 -39.94 -5.21
N ASP A 785 -25.84 -39.66 -4.28
CA ASP A 785 -25.66 -38.32 -3.71
C ASP A 785 -24.98 -37.36 -4.70
N TYR A 786 -25.29 -36.07 -4.59
CA TYR A 786 -24.62 -35.03 -5.38
C TYR A 786 -23.15 -34.86 -4.97
N GLN A 787 -22.28 -34.62 -5.96
CA GLN A 787 -20.83 -34.48 -5.78
C GLN A 787 -20.29 -33.09 -6.14
N HIS A 788 -21.04 -32.28 -6.88
CA HIS A 788 -20.67 -30.91 -7.26
C HIS A 788 -21.82 -29.98 -6.91
N TYR A 789 -21.49 -28.79 -6.41
CA TYR A 789 -22.42 -27.72 -6.04
C TYR A 789 -21.83 -26.39 -6.54
N TRP A 790 -22.62 -25.61 -7.29
CA TRP A 790 -22.22 -24.33 -7.89
C TRP A 790 -23.22 -23.24 -7.48
N THR A 791 -22.79 -22.21 -6.76
CA THR A 791 -23.65 -21.11 -6.25
C THR A 791 -23.20 -19.76 -6.81
N LEU A 792 -24.13 -18.81 -6.97
CA LEU A 792 -23.88 -17.43 -7.40
C LEU A 792 -24.61 -16.46 -6.46
N ASP A 793 -23.92 -15.86 -5.49
CA ASP A 793 -24.50 -14.78 -4.67
C ASP A 793 -24.29 -13.42 -5.37
N VAL A 794 -25.35 -12.60 -5.48
CA VAL A 794 -25.25 -11.25 -6.06
C VAL A 794 -25.93 -10.20 -5.18
N GLY A 795 -25.47 -8.96 -5.26
CA GLY A 795 -26.04 -7.88 -4.45
C GLY A 795 -25.52 -6.48 -4.76
N THR A 796 -25.79 -5.59 -3.82
CA THR A 796 -25.26 -4.23 -3.72
C THR A 796 -25.30 -3.87 -2.24
N ARG A 797 -24.27 -3.17 -1.76
CA ARG A 797 -24.19 -2.66 -0.37
C ARG A 797 -25.10 -1.43 -0.18
#